data_AF-A0A1H0WS58-F1
#
_entry.id   AF-A0A1H0WS58-F1
#
_cell.length_a   1.000
_cell.length_b   1.000
_cell.length_c   1.000
_cell.angle_alpha   90.00
_cell.angle_beta   90.00
_cell.angle_gamma   90.00
#
_symmetry.space_group_name_H-M   'P 1'
#
loop_
_entity.id
_entity.type
_entity.pdbx_description
1 polymer ?
#
loop_
_entity_poly.entity_id
_entity_poly.type
_entity_poly.pdbx_seq_one_letter_code
_entity_poly.pdbx_strand_id
1 'polypeptide(L)'
;MITTLNNLTPELAHAWHPVALSSEVAEQPLQVKLLGEAWALVRTADGLIALRDVCPHRNAPLSAGCVVNGALECPYHGWRFGSDGRCVGIPAMGPLTPPRNAAARTPAGLQERYGLVWLAPKPPKAPLIEIPEWTQDGFRAGLMPPLRTTASAAQIVDNFLDVTHFYYLHGKTFGLASPDPISVYRVDRSDAEIVLHHQTLFSNGSGPLMPRVGHYHCTLPYQCRLVAEFPGTDRLDMIALIAQPEDAHTTRIYKLLAYNWASEPQLAEMIDFETRVIGEDLSMAELLPTPDVPLCTAAQAHARGDEIGLAWRHAIQHLFGAEAGGTPKELPPSAGTLQQPSAIDPEDGHEHAIPVLWASQTGQAQAMALELAKRLEGQGKTTRCFAMDEWAPERLSRAPLAVLVSSTFGDGDPPDNGSGFWAGLSTETMPRLDGLRYAVLSVGDRSFDSFCAHGRRLDNRLRDLGAQPLALRADVEHGEREAITQWMQAVLAASTPSQLTRMPAVESATSDPAPARAPSSATNRTAPTFVNARLLSVQRLGSPAHERFLSHCVIDLAQTGLRYEAGDLLRVMPHNAKAEVDTLLATAHLDGGCVVEVGGRDMTLREALTDHLDIRRWGAQALKEATAGEGAQAFVGRIRPLQPRRYSIASSPSADPTLVHLLVTCHATEGGLCSSYLASATPTDTLRVSVQANPRFRLPSTDDTPIIMIGAGSGLAPFRGFLHERRARGATGRNWLFFGERHENSDFHFRDEFEDMRRKGQLARLETAFSRDQAEPVYVQSRLVEYGAEVWNWLQEGAAVYVCGSLQRLARGVDEALLQIAQRHGDFDADTAAEYWAQLRRDGRYLKDVY
;
A
#
# COMPACT_ATOMS: atom_id res chain seq x y z
N MET A 1 20.17 -16.84 7.92
CA MET A 1 20.52 -15.99 9.06
C MET A 1 19.39 -14.99 9.27
N ILE A 2 18.97 -14.76 10.51
CA ILE A 2 17.94 -13.76 10.82
C ILE A 2 18.55 -12.38 10.55
N THR A 3 18.01 -11.62 9.61
CA THR A 3 18.49 -10.27 9.27
C THR A 3 17.72 -9.17 9.98
N THR A 4 16.50 -9.49 10.43
CA THR A 4 15.55 -8.54 11.04
C THR A 4 14.68 -9.28 12.05
N LEU A 5 14.39 -8.67 13.20
CA LEU A 5 13.47 -9.20 14.21
C LEU A 5 12.07 -8.65 14.00
N ASN A 6 11.13 -9.53 13.73
CA ASN A 6 9.69 -9.26 13.69
C ASN A 6 8.90 -10.20 14.61
N ASN A 7 7.62 -9.91 14.84
CA ASN A 7 6.76 -10.69 15.73
C ASN A 7 6.58 -12.16 15.34
N LEU A 8 6.85 -12.54 14.09
CA LEU A 8 6.73 -13.93 13.60
C LEU A 8 8.08 -14.62 13.39
N THR A 9 9.18 -14.04 13.91
CA THR A 9 10.51 -14.65 13.83
C THR A 9 10.46 -16.07 14.43
N PRO A 10 10.71 -17.13 13.65
CA PRO A 10 10.46 -18.52 14.07
C PRO A 10 11.20 -18.93 15.35
N GLU A 11 12.36 -18.33 15.60
CA GLU A 11 13.22 -18.60 16.74
C GLU A 11 12.61 -18.09 18.06
N LEU A 12 11.68 -17.14 18.01
CA LEU A 12 10.91 -16.69 19.18
C LEU A 12 10.06 -17.80 19.79
N ALA A 13 9.76 -18.88 19.04
CA ALA A 13 9.09 -20.06 19.59
C ALA A 13 9.92 -20.77 20.68
N HIS A 14 11.24 -20.49 20.75
CA HIS A 14 12.15 -20.96 21.80
C HIS A 14 12.32 -19.94 22.94
N ALA A 15 11.37 -19.02 23.13
CA ALA A 15 11.37 -18.07 24.24
C ALA A 15 10.12 -18.24 25.12
N TRP A 16 10.22 -17.78 26.36
CA TRP A 16 9.08 -17.63 27.26
C TRP A 16 8.30 -16.37 26.93
N HIS A 17 6.98 -16.50 26.77
CA HIS A 17 6.08 -15.37 26.52
C HIS A 17 4.93 -15.39 27.52
N PRO A 18 4.59 -14.27 28.16
CA PRO A 18 3.33 -14.16 28.88
C PRO A 18 2.21 -14.11 27.84
N VAL A 19 1.13 -14.85 28.07
CA VAL A 19 0.01 -14.93 27.11
C VAL A 19 -1.33 -14.51 27.71
N ALA A 20 -1.42 -14.48 29.04
CA ALA A 20 -2.59 -14.04 29.79
C ALA A 20 -2.19 -13.59 31.20
N LEU A 21 -3.02 -12.74 31.81
CA LEU A 21 -3.03 -12.63 33.26
C LEU A 21 -3.53 -13.93 33.87
N SER A 22 -2.97 -14.31 35.02
CA SER A 22 -3.45 -15.44 35.83
C SER A 22 -4.96 -15.36 36.09
N SER A 23 -5.46 -14.14 36.33
CA SER A 23 -6.88 -13.83 36.58
C SER A 23 -7.78 -13.92 35.35
N GLU A 24 -7.22 -13.89 34.13
CA GLU A 24 -7.99 -14.07 32.89
C GLU A 24 -8.32 -15.55 32.62
N VAL A 25 -7.57 -16.48 33.23
CA VAL A 25 -7.72 -17.92 32.97
C VAL A 25 -8.57 -18.59 34.05
N ALA A 26 -9.78 -18.99 33.65
CA ALA A 26 -10.78 -19.64 34.48
C ALA A 26 -11.11 -21.06 33.95
N GLU A 27 -12.17 -21.67 34.49
CA GLU A 27 -12.69 -22.95 33.98
C GLU A 27 -13.32 -22.83 32.58
N GLN A 28 -13.80 -21.64 32.21
CA GLN A 28 -14.17 -21.36 30.83
C GLN A 28 -12.89 -21.19 30.00
N PRO A 29 -12.69 -21.96 28.91
CA PRO A 29 -11.49 -21.83 28.09
C PRO A 29 -11.33 -20.42 27.50
N LEU A 30 -10.13 -19.88 27.62
CA LEU A 30 -9.70 -18.61 27.06
C LEU A 30 -8.88 -18.85 25.79
N GLN A 31 -9.25 -18.20 24.69
CA GLN A 31 -8.39 -18.15 23.51
C GLN A 31 -7.35 -17.03 23.67
N VAL A 32 -6.08 -17.36 23.42
CA VAL A 32 -4.98 -16.40 23.32
C VAL A 32 -4.22 -16.62 22.01
N LYS A 33 -3.51 -15.60 21.54
CA LYS A 33 -2.64 -15.69 20.35
C LYS A 33 -1.18 -15.56 20.76
N LEU A 34 -0.30 -16.35 20.17
CA LEU A 34 1.14 -16.21 20.35
C LEU A 34 1.84 -16.59 19.05
N LEU A 35 2.67 -15.68 18.51
CA LEU A 35 3.40 -15.87 17.24
C LEU A 35 2.48 -16.26 16.08
N GLY A 36 1.26 -15.70 16.04
CA GLY A 36 0.24 -16.00 15.04
C GLY A 36 -0.50 -17.33 15.24
N GLU A 37 -0.18 -18.10 16.29
CA GLU A 37 -0.88 -19.34 16.65
C GLU A 37 -1.91 -19.09 17.76
N ALA A 38 -3.12 -19.62 17.59
CA ALA A 38 -4.13 -19.63 18.64
C ALA A 38 -3.91 -20.77 19.64
N TRP A 39 -4.05 -20.46 20.93
CA TRP A 39 -3.95 -21.39 22.05
C TRP A 39 -5.20 -21.30 22.91
N ALA A 40 -5.70 -22.43 23.37
CA ALA A 40 -6.75 -22.54 24.37
C ALA A 40 -6.10 -22.75 25.74
N LEU A 41 -6.31 -21.79 26.64
CA LEU A 41 -5.89 -21.85 28.04
C LEU A 41 -7.11 -22.14 28.91
N VAL A 42 -6.97 -23.05 29.87
CA VAL A 42 -8.03 -23.32 30.82
C VAL A 42 -7.47 -23.76 32.16
N ARG A 43 -8.18 -23.38 33.23
CA ARG A 43 -7.86 -23.80 34.59
C ARG A 43 -8.77 -24.97 34.98
N THR A 44 -8.17 -26.05 35.45
CA THR A 44 -8.88 -27.19 36.01
C THR A 44 -8.49 -27.37 37.48
N ALA A 45 -9.16 -28.27 38.19
CA ALA A 45 -8.79 -28.65 39.55
C ALA A 45 -7.36 -29.22 39.64
N ASP A 46 -6.85 -29.81 38.55
CA ASP A 46 -5.53 -30.45 38.48
C ASP A 46 -4.43 -29.50 37.98
N GLY A 47 -4.79 -28.26 37.58
CA GLY A 47 -3.87 -27.23 37.16
C GLY A 47 -4.23 -26.55 35.83
N LEU A 48 -3.26 -25.87 35.24
CA LEU A 48 -3.41 -25.20 33.95
C LEU A 48 -3.26 -26.18 32.79
N ILE A 49 -4.12 -26.05 31.80
CA ILE A 49 -4.02 -26.73 30.51
C ILE A 49 -3.82 -25.66 29.44
N ALA A 50 -2.85 -25.88 28.55
CA ALA A 50 -2.64 -25.08 27.36
C ALA A 50 -2.50 -26.01 26.15
N LEU A 51 -3.41 -25.86 25.18
CA LEU A 51 -3.41 -26.65 23.95
C LEU A 51 -3.47 -25.68 22.76
N ARG A 52 -2.85 -26.06 21.64
CA ARG A 52 -3.10 -25.36 20.37
C ARG A 52 -4.61 -25.41 20.11
N ASP A 53 -5.21 -24.28 19.73
CA ASP A 53 -6.66 -24.10 19.69
C ASP A 53 -7.32 -24.74 18.44
N VAL A 54 -7.00 -26.00 18.20
CA VAL A 54 -7.43 -26.77 17.03
C VAL A 54 -7.62 -28.22 17.46
N CYS A 55 -8.86 -28.69 17.47
CA CYS A 55 -9.17 -30.08 17.74
C CYS A 55 -8.63 -30.96 16.60
N PRO A 56 -7.77 -31.97 16.88
CA PRO A 56 -7.15 -32.82 15.85
C PRO A 56 -8.16 -33.68 15.06
N HIS A 57 -9.42 -33.77 15.51
CA HIS A 57 -10.48 -34.48 14.80
C HIS A 57 -10.95 -33.72 13.55
N ARG A 58 -11.35 -32.45 13.69
CA ARG A 58 -11.97 -31.64 12.61
C ARG A 58 -11.71 -30.13 12.72
N ASN A 59 -10.61 -29.74 13.34
CA ASN A 59 -10.16 -28.36 13.50
C ASN A 59 -11.13 -27.42 14.25
N ALA A 60 -12.05 -27.97 15.04
CA ALA A 60 -12.90 -27.14 15.90
C ALA A 60 -12.05 -26.39 16.94
N PRO A 61 -12.35 -25.12 17.24
CA PRO A 61 -11.66 -24.38 18.28
C PRO A 61 -11.97 -25.00 19.64
N LEU A 62 -10.93 -25.41 20.36
CA LEU A 62 -11.02 -25.98 21.71
C LEU A 62 -11.40 -24.90 22.74
N SER A 63 -11.09 -23.64 22.47
CA SER A 63 -11.45 -22.47 23.26
C SER A 63 -12.97 -22.21 23.30
N ALA A 64 -13.73 -22.71 22.32
CA ALA A 64 -15.19 -22.70 22.34
C ALA A 64 -15.80 -23.86 23.14
N GLY A 65 -14.96 -24.70 23.75
CA GLY A 65 -15.35 -25.86 24.56
C GLY A 65 -15.63 -25.54 26.03
N CYS A 66 -15.55 -26.58 26.85
CA CYS A 66 -15.70 -26.48 28.30
C CYS A 66 -14.82 -27.54 29.01
N VAL A 67 -14.61 -27.38 30.33
CA VAL A 67 -13.94 -28.40 31.13
C VAL A 67 -14.94 -29.44 31.59
N VAL A 68 -14.65 -30.72 31.33
CA VAL A 68 -15.43 -31.85 31.83
C VAL A 68 -14.49 -32.88 32.40
N ASN A 69 -14.66 -33.19 33.69
CA ASN A 69 -13.83 -34.16 34.44
C ASN A 69 -12.31 -33.87 34.30
N GLY A 70 -11.91 -32.62 34.46
CA GLY A 70 -10.50 -32.20 34.39
C GLY A 70 -9.89 -32.15 32.98
N ALA A 71 -10.67 -32.43 31.93
CA ALA A 71 -10.23 -32.41 30.54
C ALA A 71 -10.95 -31.34 29.73
N LEU A 72 -10.28 -30.79 28.71
CA LEU A 72 -10.87 -29.82 27.78
C LEU A 72 -11.73 -30.57 26.74
N GLU A 73 -13.04 -30.38 26.79
CA GLU A 73 -14.01 -30.98 25.90
C GLU A 73 -14.26 -30.08 24.67
N CYS A 74 -13.99 -30.63 23.48
CA CYS A 74 -14.29 -29.99 22.21
C CYS A 74 -15.81 -29.83 22.00
N PRO A 75 -16.30 -28.63 21.65
CA PRO A 75 -17.75 -28.35 21.58
C PRO A 75 -18.46 -29.08 20.44
N TYR A 76 -17.71 -29.53 19.42
CA TYR A 76 -18.31 -30.14 18.25
C TYR A 76 -18.78 -31.59 18.49
N HIS A 77 -17.89 -32.46 18.98
CA HIS A 77 -18.18 -33.89 19.11
C HIS A 77 -17.82 -34.44 20.51
N GLY A 78 -17.57 -33.56 21.48
CA GLY A 78 -17.26 -33.94 22.85
C GLY A 78 -15.88 -34.57 23.06
N TRP A 79 -14.95 -34.46 22.11
CA TRP A 79 -13.60 -35.05 22.30
C TRP A 79 -12.90 -34.36 23.46
N ARG A 80 -12.46 -35.13 24.46
CA ARG A 80 -11.86 -34.62 25.69
C ARG A 80 -10.35 -34.77 25.65
N PHE A 81 -9.61 -33.70 25.91
CA PHE A 81 -8.15 -33.68 25.90
C PHE A 81 -7.60 -33.35 27.30
N GLY A 82 -6.64 -34.16 27.77
CA GLY A 82 -5.94 -33.92 29.03
C GLY A 82 -4.86 -32.85 28.94
N SER A 83 -4.16 -32.59 30.05
CA SER A 83 -3.06 -31.62 30.13
C SER A 83 -1.86 -31.98 29.24
N ASP A 84 -1.66 -33.26 28.93
CA ASP A 84 -0.66 -33.75 27.98
C ASP A 84 -1.12 -33.69 26.51
N GLY A 85 -2.32 -33.14 26.28
CA GLY A 85 -2.94 -33.02 24.97
C GLY A 85 -3.53 -34.30 24.41
N ARG A 86 -3.36 -35.46 25.06
CA ARG A 86 -3.94 -36.72 24.58
C ARG A 86 -5.44 -36.74 24.78
N CYS A 87 -6.15 -37.32 23.82
CA CYS A 87 -7.58 -37.57 23.95
C CYS A 87 -7.81 -38.62 25.04
N VAL A 88 -8.53 -38.23 26.09
CA VAL A 88 -8.87 -39.10 27.24
C VAL A 88 -10.28 -39.68 27.13
N GLY A 89 -11.11 -39.19 26.20
CA GLY A 89 -12.44 -39.75 25.96
C GLY A 89 -13.18 -39.12 24.79
N ILE A 90 -14.11 -39.89 24.21
CA ILE A 90 -15.01 -39.47 23.13
C ILE A 90 -16.43 -39.90 23.54
N PRO A 91 -17.14 -39.10 24.38
CA PRO A 91 -18.44 -39.46 24.95
C PRO A 91 -19.48 -39.84 23.90
N ALA A 92 -19.45 -39.18 22.74
CA ALA A 92 -20.34 -39.47 21.61
C ALA A 92 -20.22 -40.91 21.05
N MET A 93 -19.14 -41.63 21.39
CA MET A 93 -18.87 -42.98 20.90
C MET A 93 -18.88 -44.04 22.02
N GLY A 94 -19.23 -43.68 23.26
CA GLY A 94 -19.21 -44.60 24.40
C GLY A 94 -17.79 -45.01 24.85
N PRO A 95 -17.64 -46.14 25.58
CA PRO A 95 -16.34 -46.58 26.09
C PRO A 95 -15.49 -47.21 24.97
N LEU A 96 -14.82 -46.36 24.20
CA LEU A 96 -13.83 -46.76 23.20
C LEU A 96 -12.47 -46.16 23.54
N THR A 97 -11.39 -46.90 23.23
CA THR A 97 -10.03 -46.37 23.30
C THR A 97 -9.86 -45.31 22.20
N PRO A 98 -9.49 -44.05 22.54
CA PRO A 98 -9.25 -43.03 21.53
C PRO A 98 -8.13 -43.41 20.54
N PRO A 99 -8.18 -42.93 19.29
CA PRO A 99 -7.12 -43.17 18.31
C PRO A 99 -5.75 -42.69 18.82
N ARG A 100 -4.66 -43.40 18.48
CA ARG A 100 -3.31 -43.04 18.93
C ARG A 100 -2.85 -41.64 18.48
N ASN A 101 -3.36 -41.15 17.35
CA ASN A 101 -3.09 -39.82 16.80
C ASN A 101 -4.07 -38.74 17.29
N ALA A 102 -4.98 -39.06 18.21
CA ALA A 102 -5.91 -38.12 18.82
C ALA A 102 -5.22 -37.28 19.90
N ALA A 103 -4.29 -36.41 19.50
CA ALA A 103 -3.58 -35.54 20.43
C ALA A 103 -3.58 -34.09 19.93
N ALA A 104 -4.09 -33.19 20.76
CA ALA A 104 -3.89 -31.75 20.56
C ALA A 104 -2.45 -31.39 20.94
N ARG A 105 -1.86 -30.43 20.23
CA ARG A 105 -0.47 -30.03 20.48
C ARG A 105 -0.38 -29.22 21.79
N THR A 106 0.53 -29.60 22.67
CA THR A 106 0.90 -28.86 23.88
C THR A 106 2.10 -27.93 23.63
N PRO A 107 2.30 -26.88 24.44
CA PRO A 107 3.55 -26.13 24.45
C PRO A 107 4.67 -26.96 25.10
N ALA A 108 5.92 -26.61 24.85
CA ALA A 108 7.06 -27.24 25.51
C ALA A 108 7.25 -26.74 26.96
N GLY A 109 6.73 -25.55 27.27
CA GLY A 109 6.74 -24.97 28.61
C GLY A 109 5.43 -24.25 28.91
N LEU A 110 4.92 -24.43 30.13
CA LEU A 110 3.76 -23.74 30.68
C LEU A 110 4.04 -23.45 32.16
N GLN A 111 3.96 -22.18 32.57
CA GLN A 111 4.17 -21.78 33.97
C GLN A 111 3.20 -20.67 34.36
N GLU A 112 2.86 -20.60 35.65
CA GLU A 112 2.12 -19.49 36.23
C GLU A 112 3.00 -18.79 37.25
N ARG A 113 3.36 -17.53 36.98
CA ARG A 113 4.32 -16.78 37.80
C ARG A 113 4.09 -15.28 37.66
N TYR A 114 4.26 -14.54 38.75
CA TYR A 114 4.12 -13.07 38.77
C TYR A 114 2.74 -12.56 38.35
N GLY A 115 1.67 -13.34 38.62
CA GLY A 115 0.32 -13.01 38.16
C GLY A 115 0.10 -13.21 36.66
N LEU A 116 1.01 -13.88 35.95
CA LEU A 116 0.98 -14.13 34.51
C LEU A 116 1.01 -15.63 34.21
N VAL A 117 0.38 -16.02 33.10
CA VAL A 117 0.52 -17.34 32.49
C VAL A 117 1.55 -17.25 31.36
N TRP A 118 2.62 -18.02 31.49
CA TRP A 118 3.76 -18.06 30.59
C TRP A 118 3.75 -19.32 29.74
N LEU A 119 4.02 -19.16 28.45
CA LEU A 119 4.00 -20.23 27.46
C LEU A 119 5.27 -20.19 26.61
N ALA A 120 5.89 -21.34 26.39
CA ALA A 120 7.00 -21.54 25.45
C ALA A 120 6.59 -22.61 24.41
N PRO A 121 6.34 -22.23 23.13
CA PRO A 121 5.88 -23.18 22.12
C PRO A 121 6.86 -24.32 21.81
N LYS A 122 8.15 -24.09 21.98
CA LYS A 122 9.27 -25.03 21.84
C LYS A 122 10.20 -24.92 23.07
N PRO A 123 11.09 -25.90 23.32
CA PRO A 123 11.97 -25.86 24.48
C PRO A 123 12.74 -24.53 24.53
N PRO A 124 12.64 -23.77 25.64
CA PRO A 124 13.17 -22.42 25.72
C PRO A 124 14.70 -22.44 25.75
N LYS A 125 15.34 -21.50 25.04
CA LYS A 125 16.81 -21.34 24.99
C LYS A 125 17.35 -20.39 26.06
N ALA A 126 16.49 -19.54 26.61
CA ALA A 126 16.80 -18.62 27.71
C ALA A 126 15.83 -18.88 28.88
N PRO A 127 16.23 -18.59 30.13
CA PRO A 127 15.35 -18.74 31.27
C PRO A 127 14.18 -17.74 31.24
N LEU A 128 13.17 -17.99 32.07
CA LEU A 128 12.14 -17.01 32.38
C LEU A 128 12.76 -15.94 33.29
N ILE A 129 12.42 -14.67 33.08
CA ILE A 129 12.95 -13.55 33.86
C ILE A 129 12.79 -13.75 35.38
N GLU A 130 13.80 -13.35 36.15
CA GLU A 130 13.73 -13.30 37.60
C GLU A 130 13.39 -11.88 38.08
N ILE A 131 12.35 -11.79 38.92
CA ILE A 131 11.88 -10.54 39.54
C ILE A 131 11.80 -10.72 41.06
N PRO A 132 12.93 -10.64 41.80
CA PRO A 132 12.95 -10.83 43.26
C PRO A 132 12.00 -9.91 44.02
N GLU A 133 11.95 -8.64 43.63
CA GLU A 133 11.17 -7.53 44.20
C GLU A 133 9.67 -7.80 44.15
N TRP A 134 9.22 -8.70 43.28
CA TRP A 134 7.81 -9.07 43.20
C TRP A 134 7.32 -9.81 44.44
N THR A 135 8.20 -10.60 45.06
CA THR A 135 7.87 -11.45 46.22
C THR A 135 8.66 -11.09 47.47
N GLN A 136 9.60 -10.16 47.36
CA GLN A 136 10.47 -9.77 48.46
C GLN A 136 9.70 -8.94 49.50
N ASP A 137 9.89 -9.29 50.77
CA ASP A 137 9.36 -8.51 51.89
C ASP A 137 9.84 -7.06 51.84
N GLY A 138 8.93 -6.13 52.06
CA GLY A 138 9.18 -4.69 52.00
C GLY A 138 8.81 -4.03 50.67
N PHE A 139 8.61 -4.80 49.60
CA PHE A 139 8.08 -4.26 48.35
C PHE A 139 6.55 -4.27 48.31
N ARG A 140 5.99 -3.30 47.58
CA ARG A 140 4.61 -3.31 47.10
C ARG A 140 4.63 -3.47 45.60
N ALA A 141 4.05 -4.57 45.12
CA ALA A 141 4.05 -4.96 43.72
C ALA A 141 2.65 -4.80 43.11
N GLY A 142 2.59 -4.33 41.87
CA GLY A 142 1.35 -4.12 41.12
C GLY A 142 1.55 -4.40 39.64
N LEU A 143 0.50 -4.88 39.00
CA LEU A 143 0.48 -5.14 37.57
C LEU A 143 -0.38 -4.08 36.88
N MET A 144 0.17 -3.43 35.86
CA MET A 144 -0.59 -2.51 35.01
C MET A 144 -1.52 -3.30 34.08
N PRO A 145 -2.74 -2.81 33.79
CA PRO A 145 -3.60 -3.42 32.77
C PRO A 145 -2.81 -3.63 31.46
N PRO A 146 -2.79 -4.86 30.89
CA PRO A 146 -2.02 -5.12 29.69
C PRO A 146 -2.46 -4.24 28.53
N LEU A 147 -1.50 -3.70 27.81
CA LEU A 147 -1.72 -2.84 26.66
C LEU A 147 -1.54 -3.63 25.37
N ARG A 148 -2.15 -3.16 24.27
CA ARG A 148 -1.93 -3.69 22.93
C ARG A 148 -1.49 -2.56 22.00
N THR A 149 -0.58 -2.87 21.10
CA THR A 149 -0.01 -1.94 20.12
C THR A 149 0.25 -2.65 18.80
N THR A 150 0.34 -1.87 17.72
CA THR A 150 0.80 -2.33 16.41
C THR A 150 2.32 -2.32 16.24
N ALA A 151 3.06 -1.68 17.16
CA ALA A 151 4.51 -1.77 17.19
C ALA A 151 4.98 -3.20 17.50
N SER A 152 6.11 -3.63 16.93
CA SER A 152 6.61 -4.99 17.20
C SER A 152 7.16 -5.13 18.61
N ALA A 153 7.16 -6.36 19.14
CA ALA A 153 7.77 -6.67 20.43
C ALA A 153 9.26 -6.29 20.47
N ALA A 154 9.96 -6.44 19.35
CA ALA A 154 11.35 -6.04 19.21
C ALA A 154 11.52 -4.52 19.37
N GLN A 155 10.65 -3.74 18.75
CA GLN A 155 10.69 -2.28 18.80
C GLN A 155 10.35 -1.75 20.20
N ILE A 156 9.37 -2.35 20.87
CA ILE A 156 9.01 -2.00 22.25
C ILE A 156 10.19 -2.22 23.20
N VAL A 157 10.90 -3.33 23.02
CA VAL A 157 12.08 -3.66 23.82
C VAL A 157 13.26 -2.74 23.50
N ASP A 158 13.56 -2.51 22.22
CA ASP A 158 14.62 -1.58 21.79
C ASP A 158 14.36 -0.15 22.33
N ASN A 159 13.11 0.32 22.27
CA ASN A 159 12.69 1.60 22.87
C ASN A 159 12.88 1.61 24.39
N PHE A 160 12.44 0.57 25.10
CA PHE A 160 12.58 0.51 26.56
C PHE A 160 14.05 0.54 27.03
N LEU A 161 14.97 0.02 26.21
CA LEU A 161 16.40 0.02 26.49
C LEU A 161 17.08 1.36 26.15
N ASP A 162 16.46 2.20 25.32
CA ASP A 162 16.97 3.53 25.00
C ASP A 162 16.70 4.53 26.13
N VAL A 163 17.76 4.99 26.79
CA VAL A 163 17.65 5.99 27.87
C VAL A 163 17.66 7.44 27.35
N THR A 164 17.93 7.66 26.05
CA THR A 164 18.15 8.99 25.49
C THR A 164 16.86 9.73 25.15
N HIS A 165 15.79 9.01 24.78
CA HIS A 165 14.49 9.64 24.47
C HIS A 165 13.78 10.23 25.70
N PHE A 166 14.16 9.87 26.93
CA PHE A 166 13.49 10.29 28.17
C PHE A 166 13.30 11.80 28.29
N TYR A 167 14.31 12.58 27.92
CA TYR A 167 14.26 14.04 28.02
C TYR A 167 13.35 14.68 26.97
N TYR A 168 13.16 14.02 25.83
CA TYR A 168 12.43 14.56 24.69
C TYR A 168 10.98 14.07 24.66
N LEU A 169 10.79 12.76 24.74
CA LEU A 169 9.48 12.13 24.67
C LEU A 169 8.71 12.32 25.98
N HIS A 170 9.38 12.10 27.12
CA HIS A 170 8.75 12.22 28.45
C HIS A 170 8.98 13.57 29.12
N GLY A 171 9.49 14.59 28.41
CA GLY A 171 9.81 15.89 29.00
C GLY A 171 8.65 16.53 29.77
N LYS A 172 7.41 16.37 29.28
CA LYS A 172 6.20 16.83 29.98
C LYS A 172 5.87 16.00 31.21
N THR A 173 5.98 14.68 31.12
CA THR A 173 5.63 13.74 32.20
C THR A 173 6.67 13.75 33.32
N PHE A 174 7.96 13.92 32.99
CA PHE A 174 9.06 13.99 33.96
C PHE A 174 9.39 15.42 34.41
N GLY A 175 8.83 16.44 33.78
CA GLY A 175 9.07 17.85 34.14
C GLY A 175 10.49 18.33 33.80
N LEU A 176 11.10 17.79 32.75
CA LEU A 176 12.47 18.10 32.31
C LEU A 176 12.46 19.21 31.26
N ALA A 177 13.17 20.33 31.52
CA ALA A 177 13.19 21.50 30.63
C ALA A 177 14.43 21.59 29.72
N SER A 178 15.51 20.85 30.02
CA SER A 178 16.73 20.78 29.21
C SER A 178 17.46 19.47 29.51
N PRO A 179 18.02 18.75 28.51
CA PRO A 179 18.75 17.52 28.76
C PRO A 179 20.10 17.81 29.42
N ASP A 180 20.35 17.18 30.57
CA ASP A 180 21.72 16.94 31.02
C ASP A 180 22.30 15.75 30.23
N PRO A 181 23.55 15.81 29.76
CA PRO A 181 24.19 14.67 29.11
C PRO A 181 24.22 13.48 30.07
N ILE A 182 23.81 12.31 29.59
CA ILE A 182 23.88 11.07 30.37
C ILE A 182 25.36 10.79 30.67
N SER A 183 25.69 10.73 31.96
CA SER A 183 27.05 10.97 32.44
C SER A 183 27.90 9.70 32.58
N VAL A 184 27.27 8.53 32.73
CA VAL A 184 27.96 7.23 32.87
C VAL A 184 27.18 6.14 32.12
N TYR A 185 27.89 5.33 31.33
CA TYR A 185 27.37 4.18 30.58
C TYR A 185 28.32 2.99 30.78
N ARG A 186 27.79 1.86 31.26
CA ARG A 186 28.48 0.56 31.23
C ARG A 186 27.51 -0.54 30.84
N VAL A 187 27.89 -1.35 29.86
CA VAL A 187 27.11 -2.52 29.41
C VAL A 187 27.88 -3.79 29.76
N ASP A 188 27.32 -4.62 30.64
CA ASP A 188 27.81 -5.95 30.97
C ASP A 188 27.02 -7.01 30.15
N ARG A 189 27.71 -8.03 29.64
CA ARG A 189 27.16 -9.00 28.68
C ARG A 189 27.36 -10.43 29.17
N SER A 190 26.33 -11.27 29.04
CA SER A 190 26.37 -12.73 29.27
C SER A 190 25.62 -13.47 28.16
N ASP A 191 25.63 -14.81 28.19
CA ASP A 191 24.99 -15.63 27.15
C ASP A 191 23.45 -15.47 27.08
N ALA A 192 22.80 -15.07 28.17
CA ALA A 192 21.34 -15.01 28.27
C ALA A 192 20.79 -13.68 28.83
N GLU A 193 21.67 -12.79 29.30
CA GLU A 193 21.30 -11.51 29.93
C GLU A 193 22.26 -10.39 29.52
N ILE A 194 21.71 -9.19 29.36
CA ILE A 194 22.44 -7.94 29.16
C ILE A 194 22.07 -6.96 30.25
N VAL A 195 23.08 -6.30 30.82
CA VAL A 195 22.90 -5.32 31.88
C VAL A 195 23.44 -3.95 31.48
N LEU A 196 22.62 -2.90 31.57
CA LEU A 196 23.07 -1.50 31.43
C LEU A 196 22.99 -0.78 32.77
N HIS A 197 24.10 -0.10 33.08
CA HIS A 197 24.20 0.85 34.19
C HIS A 197 24.24 2.27 33.63
N HIS A 198 23.33 3.13 34.10
CA HIS A 198 23.33 4.54 33.73
C HIS A 198 22.99 5.46 34.91
N GLN A 199 23.40 6.72 34.83
CA GLN A 199 23.03 7.77 35.79
C GLN A 199 22.32 8.92 35.09
N THR A 200 21.15 9.30 35.61
CA THR A 200 20.29 10.37 35.06
C THR A 200 19.69 11.21 36.19
N LEU A 201 19.12 12.37 35.86
CA LEU A 201 18.19 13.07 36.75
C LEU A 201 16.76 12.59 36.49
N PHE A 202 15.96 12.46 37.55
CA PHE A 202 14.58 11.99 37.48
C PHE A 202 13.65 12.82 38.36
N SER A 203 12.45 13.10 37.87
CA SER A 203 11.30 13.58 38.64
C SER A 203 10.04 12.92 38.09
N ASN A 204 9.03 12.76 38.95
CA ASN A 204 7.70 12.29 38.59
C ASN A 204 6.75 13.45 38.21
N GLY A 205 7.30 14.63 37.90
CA GLY A 205 6.54 15.82 37.48
C GLY A 205 5.99 16.67 38.63
N SER A 206 6.09 16.23 39.89
CA SER A 206 5.61 16.97 41.07
C SER A 206 6.68 17.25 42.14
N GLY A 207 7.90 16.75 41.96
CA GLY A 207 9.02 16.91 42.90
C GLY A 207 10.31 17.47 42.26
N PRO A 208 11.33 17.81 43.08
CA PRO A 208 12.63 18.24 42.56
C PRO A 208 13.30 17.10 41.77
N LEU A 209 14.17 17.48 40.82
CA LEU A 209 15.00 16.50 40.12
C LEU A 209 15.97 15.84 41.10
N MET A 210 15.99 14.51 41.10
CA MET A 210 16.86 13.70 41.95
C MET A 210 17.81 12.88 41.07
N PRO A 211 19.07 12.67 41.50
CA PRO A 211 19.93 11.66 40.89
C PRO A 211 19.26 10.28 40.95
N ARG A 212 19.30 9.56 39.83
CA ARG A 212 18.80 8.18 39.69
C ARG A 212 19.87 7.35 38.99
N VAL A 213 20.20 6.20 39.57
CA VAL A 213 21.04 5.18 38.95
C VAL A 213 20.14 4.06 38.47
N GLY A 214 20.11 3.80 37.17
CA GLY A 214 19.27 2.76 36.57
C GLY A 214 20.08 1.55 36.14
N HIS A 215 19.54 0.37 36.45
CA HIS A 215 20.06 -0.95 36.11
C HIS A 215 19.04 -1.68 35.23
N TYR A 216 19.24 -1.69 33.92
CA TYR A 216 18.40 -2.48 33.01
C TYR A 216 18.95 -3.89 32.89
N HIS A 217 18.09 -4.88 33.10
CA HIS A 217 18.33 -6.30 32.92
C HIS A 217 17.44 -6.80 31.79
N CYS A 218 18.02 -7.31 30.71
CA CYS A 218 17.26 -7.89 29.60
C CYS A 218 17.50 -9.40 29.54
N THR A 219 16.52 -10.19 29.98
CA THR A 219 16.48 -11.63 29.72
C THR A 219 15.90 -11.86 28.32
N LEU A 220 16.69 -12.50 27.46
CA LEU A 220 16.38 -12.56 26.03
C LEU A 220 15.07 -13.33 25.72
N PRO A 221 14.35 -12.98 24.64
CA PRO A 221 14.58 -11.83 23.77
C PRO A 221 13.85 -10.56 24.24
N TYR A 222 12.71 -10.68 24.94
CA TYR A 222 11.77 -9.56 25.16
C TYR A 222 11.32 -9.38 26.61
N GLN A 223 12.13 -9.79 27.59
CA GLN A 223 11.82 -9.66 29.02
C GLN A 223 12.81 -8.67 29.64
N CYS A 224 12.38 -7.42 29.88
CA CYS A 224 13.24 -6.35 30.39
C CYS A 224 12.81 -5.92 31.79
N ARG A 225 13.77 -5.56 32.62
CA ARG A 225 13.58 -5.16 34.01
C ARG A 225 14.55 -4.05 34.37
N LEU A 226 14.03 -2.89 34.74
CA LEU A 226 14.76 -1.76 35.28
C LEU A 226 14.67 -1.79 36.81
N VAL A 227 15.81 -1.70 37.49
CA VAL A 227 15.90 -1.33 38.91
C VAL A 227 16.54 0.04 39.00
N ALA A 228 15.83 0.99 39.59
CA ALA A 228 16.29 2.36 39.79
C ALA A 228 16.57 2.64 41.26
N GLU A 229 17.79 3.06 41.53
CA GLU A 229 18.28 3.47 42.85
C GLU A 229 18.38 5.00 42.94
N PHE A 230 18.13 5.54 44.13
CA PHE A 230 18.22 6.97 44.40
C PHE A 230 19.31 7.26 45.44
N PRO A 231 20.49 7.73 45.00
CA PRO A 231 21.65 7.93 45.88
C PRO A 231 21.32 8.78 47.11
N GLY A 232 21.77 8.30 48.28
CA GLY A 232 21.49 8.94 49.57
C GLY A 232 20.16 8.53 50.21
N THR A 233 19.45 7.56 49.62
CA THR A 233 18.22 6.98 50.16
C THR A 233 18.22 5.46 50.01
N ASP A 234 17.33 4.76 50.72
CA ASP A 234 17.08 3.32 50.54
C ASP A 234 16.02 3.04 49.47
N ARG A 235 15.61 4.05 48.68
CA ARG A 235 14.52 3.94 47.70
C ARG A 235 14.94 3.11 46.48
N LEU A 236 14.11 2.11 46.16
CA LEU A 236 14.21 1.28 44.96
C LEU A 236 12.88 1.26 44.20
N ASP A 237 12.97 1.57 42.91
CA ASP A 237 11.87 1.49 41.95
C ASP A 237 12.17 0.38 40.94
N MET A 238 11.33 -0.65 40.87
CA MET A 238 11.46 -1.75 39.91
C MET A 238 10.33 -1.69 38.88
N ILE A 239 10.71 -1.73 37.61
CA ILE A 239 9.80 -1.76 36.46
C ILE A 239 10.22 -2.92 35.55
N ALA A 240 9.37 -3.92 35.37
CA ALA A 240 9.56 -4.92 34.31
C ALA A 240 8.59 -4.67 33.16
N LEU A 241 9.12 -4.65 31.94
CA LEU A 241 8.38 -4.55 30.69
C LEU A 241 8.62 -5.83 29.89
N ILE A 242 7.54 -6.53 29.55
CA ILE A 242 7.59 -7.74 28.75
C ILE A 242 6.67 -7.59 27.54
N ALA A 243 7.22 -7.82 26.35
CA ALA A 243 6.49 -7.69 25.08
C ALA A 243 6.18 -9.08 24.50
N GLN A 244 4.90 -9.41 24.40
CA GLN A 244 4.39 -10.62 23.79
C GLN A 244 3.97 -10.35 22.34
N PRO A 245 4.63 -10.96 21.34
CA PRO A 245 4.12 -10.96 19.96
C PRO A 245 2.87 -11.87 19.85
N GLU A 246 1.68 -11.27 19.76
CA GLU A 246 0.42 -12.02 19.55
C GLU A 246 0.37 -12.57 18.11
N ASP A 247 0.59 -11.70 17.12
CA ASP A 247 0.66 -12.04 15.69
C ASP A 247 1.54 -11.04 14.92
N ALA A 248 1.51 -11.08 13.57
CA ALA A 248 2.35 -10.24 12.70
C ALA A 248 2.17 -8.73 12.94
N HIS A 249 1.02 -8.32 13.49
CA HIS A 249 0.63 -6.92 13.57
C HIS A 249 0.27 -6.46 14.98
N THR A 250 0.25 -7.37 15.95
CA THR A 250 -0.19 -7.06 17.31
C THR A 250 0.81 -7.55 18.34
N THR A 251 1.16 -6.65 19.25
CA THR A 251 1.98 -6.94 20.43
C THR A 251 1.18 -6.61 21.67
N ARG A 252 1.18 -7.52 22.66
CA ARG A 252 0.63 -7.30 23.99
C ARG A 252 1.75 -7.00 24.96
N ILE A 253 1.61 -5.96 25.77
CA ILE A 253 2.64 -5.47 26.69
C ILE A 253 2.18 -5.69 28.12
N TYR A 254 3.05 -6.28 28.92
CA TYR A 254 2.87 -6.48 30.35
C TYR A 254 3.89 -5.64 31.10
N LYS A 255 3.41 -4.76 31.99
CA LYS A 255 4.27 -3.91 32.82
C LYS A 255 4.00 -4.18 34.29
N LEU A 256 5.05 -4.61 34.99
CA LEU A 256 5.03 -4.99 36.40
C LEU A 256 5.84 -3.96 37.18
N LEU A 257 5.27 -3.46 38.27
CA LEU A 257 5.88 -2.43 39.09
C LEU A 257 6.10 -2.98 40.50
N ALA A 258 7.23 -2.67 41.12
CA ALA A 258 7.42 -2.92 42.55
C ALA A 258 8.26 -1.82 43.19
N TYR A 259 7.81 -1.33 44.35
CA TYR A 259 8.45 -0.22 45.06
C TYR A 259 8.63 -0.58 46.54
N ASN A 260 9.80 -0.31 47.11
CA ASN A 260 10.08 -0.61 48.53
C ASN A 260 9.67 0.49 49.52
N TRP A 261 9.07 1.57 49.01
CA TRP A 261 8.66 2.74 49.78
C TRP A 261 7.17 3.06 49.63
N ALA A 262 6.49 2.46 48.64
CA ALA A 262 5.11 2.78 48.33
C ALA A 262 4.14 2.10 49.31
N SER A 263 3.06 2.80 49.63
CA SER A 263 1.82 2.23 50.14
C SER A 263 0.88 1.84 48.99
N GLU A 264 -0.24 1.16 49.27
CA GLU A 264 -1.24 0.79 48.26
C GLU A 264 -1.75 1.99 47.41
N PRO A 265 -2.13 3.15 48.01
CA PRO A 265 -2.53 4.32 47.21
C PRO A 265 -1.39 4.85 46.34
N GLN A 266 -0.16 4.87 46.84
CA GLN A 266 0.99 5.35 46.09
C GLN A 266 1.35 4.42 44.93
N LEU A 267 1.15 3.10 45.09
CA LEU A 267 1.30 2.14 43.99
C LEU A 267 0.30 2.44 42.87
N ALA A 268 -0.95 2.76 43.20
CA ALA A 268 -1.95 3.16 42.20
C ALA A 268 -1.56 4.46 41.47
N GLU A 269 -1.06 5.47 42.20
CA GLU A 269 -0.54 6.70 41.59
C GLU A 269 0.64 6.43 40.64
N MET A 270 1.52 5.49 41.00
CA MET A 270 2.64 5.09 40.16
C MET A 270 2.18 4.29 38.93
N ILE A 271 1.13 3.47 39.04
CA ILE A 271 0.49 2.81 37.89
C ILE A 271 -0.04 3.87 36.91
N ASP A 272 -0.72 4.90 37.40
CA ASP A 272 -1.24 5.99 36.56
C ASP A 272 -0.09 6.78 35.90
N PHE A 273 1.00 7.02 36.62
CA PHE A 273 2.20 7.65 36.09
C PHE A 273 2.82 6.83 34.97
N GLU A 274 3.09 5.54 35.21
CA GLU A 274 3.68 4.64 34.21
C GLU A 274 2.77 4.40 33.01
N THR A 275 1.45 4.49 33.19
CA THR A 275 0.46 4.46 32.09
C THR A 275 0.63 5.66 31.15
N ARG A 276 0.94 6.85 31.68
CA ARG A 276 1.23 8.02 30.84
C ARG A 276 2.56 7.86 30.10
N VAL A 277 3.60 7.39 30.79
CA VAL A 277 4.93 7.15 30.20
C VAL A 277 4.85 6.19 29.01
N ILE A 278 4.26 5.00 29.22
CA ILE A 278 4.13 4.01 28.14
C ILE A 278 3.18 4.50 27.04
N GLY A 279 2.19 5.34 27.36
CA GLY A 279 1.34 5.96 26.35
C GLY A 279 2.11 6.89 25.41
N GLU A 280 3.06 7.66 25.94
CA GLU A 280 3.97 8.48 25.13
C GLU A 280 4.90 7.62 24.27
N ASP A 281 5.47 6.55 24.84
CA ASP A 281 6.28 5.56 24.10
C ASP A 281 5.52 5.00 22.90
N LEU A 282 4.32 4.48 23.13
CA LEU A 282 3.50 3.87 22.09
C LEU A 282 3.10 4.87 21.02
N SER A 283 2.80 6.12 21.40
CA SER A 283 2.46 7.18 20.45
C SER A 283 3.59 7.47 19.45
N MET A 284 4.85 7.26 19.85
CA MET A 284 6.01 7.39 18.96
C MET A 284 6.31 6.08 18.24
N ALA A 285 6.27 4.94 18.95
CA ALA A 285 6.58 3.64 18.39
C ALA A 285 5.64 3.29 17.21
N GLU A 286 4.34 3.59 17.32
CA GLU A 286 3.35 3.30 16.28
C GLU A 286 3.50 4.20 15.02
N LEU A 287 4.27 5.29 15.10
CA LEU A 287 4.58 6.15 13.96
C LEU A 287 5.85 5.72 13.20
N LEU A 288 6.66 4.83 13.76
CA LEU A 288 7.91 4.43 13.11
C LEU A 288 7.61 3.56 11.88
N PRO A 289 8.23 3.87 10.72
CA PRO A 289 7.89 3.27 9.43
C PRO A 289 8.30 1.79 9.29
N THR A 290 9.14 1.29 10.18
CA THR A 290 9.60 -0.11 10.21
C THR A 290 9.29 -0.73 11.56
N PRO A 291 8.27 -1.61 11.67
CA PRO A 291 8.02 -2.33 12.92
C PRO A 291 9.15 -3.32 13.21
N ASP A 292 9.91 -3.76 12.21
CA ASP A 292 10.96 -4.77 12.38
C ASP A 292 12.31 -4.13 12.77
N VAL A 293 12.99 -4.69 13.78
CA VAL A 293 14.30 -4.19 14.23
C VAL A 293 15.43 -4.86 13.46
N PRO A 294 16.26 -4.12 12.69
CA PRO A 294 17.35 -4.71 11.93
C PRO A 294 18.44 -5.23 12.87
N LEU A 295 18.85 -6.49 12.63
CA LEU A 295 19.99 -7.10 13.32
C LEU A 295 21.32 -6.67 12.69
N CYS A 296 21.30 -6.15 11.47
CA CYS A 296 22.44 -5.47 10.85
C CYS A 296 22.54 -4.04 11.41
N THR A 297 23.61 -3.77 12.15
CA THR A 297 23.86 -2.46 12.79
C THR A 297 24.18 -1.36 11.79
N ALA A 298 24.49 -1.67 10.53
CA ALA A 298 24.70 -0.68 9.48
C ALA A 298 23.38 -0.14 8.88
N ALA A 299 22.24 -0.76 9.19
CA ALA A 299 20.94 -0.35 8.68
C ALA A 299 20.39 0.92 9.36
N GLN A 300 20.95 1.31 10.50
CA GLN A 300 20.56 2.49 11.27
C GLN A 300 21.83 3.22 11.75
N ALA A 301 21.74 4.54 11.94
CA ALA A 301 22.82 5.31 12.55
C ALA A 301 22.77 5.11 14.06
N HIS A 302 23.93 4.89 14.68
CA HIS A 302 24.05 4.64 16.11
C HIS A 302 25.02 5.63 16.78
N ALA A 303 24.65 6.09 17.96
CA ALA A 303 25.44 6.88 18.88
C ALA A 303 25.78 6.06 20.14
N ARG A 304 26.56 6.65 21.05
CA ARG A 304 26.97 5.99 22.30
C ARG A 304 25.79 5.54 23.18
N GLY A 305 24.67 6.25 23.12
CA GLY A 305 23.46 5.90 23.85
C GLY A 305 22.83 4.56 23.41
N ASP A 306 23.08 4.13 22.18
CA ASP A 306 22.48 2.93 21.58
C ASP A 306 23.23 1.64 21.92
N GLU A 307 24.32 1.72 22.71
CA GLU A 307 25.22 0.57 22.95
C GLU A 307 24.48 -0.65 23.55
N ILE A 308 23.48 -0.42 24.41
CA ILE A 308 22.68 -1.50 24.99
C ILE A 308 21.75 -2.16 23.95
N GLY A 309 21.08 -1.37 23.10
CA GLY A 309 20.22 -1.88 22.04
C GLY A 309 21.03 -2.70 21.03
N LEU A 310 22.23 -2.22 20.70
CA LEU A 310 23.20 -2.96 19.88
C LEU A 310 23.66 -4.27 20.54
N ALA A 311 23.99 -4.23 21.84
CA ALA A 311 24.37 -5.43 22.58
C ALA A 311 23.23 -6.46 22.58
N TRP A 312 21.99 -6.00 22.72
CA TRP A 312 20.78 -6.82 22.68
C TRP A 312 20.56 -7.48 21.32
N ARG A 313 20.68 -6.73 20.24
CA ARG A 313 20.61 -7.28 18.87
C ARG A 313 21.68 -8.36 18.64
N HIS A 314 22.92 -8.12 19.10
CA HIS A 314 24.00 -9.09 19.00
C HIS A 314 23.76 -10.36 19.83
N ALA A 315 23.27 -10.24 21.06
CA ALA A 315 23.00 -11.40 21.89
C ALA A 315 21.85 -12.25 21.33
N ILE A 316 20.84 -11.63 20.71
CA ILE A 316 19.79 -12.35 19.99
C ILE A 316 20.36 -13.13 18.79
N GLN A 317 21.26 -12.52 18.00
CA GLN A 317 21.95 -13.22 16.90
C GLN A 317 22.74 -14.44 17.41
N HIS A 318 23.40 -14.31 18.56
CA HIS A 318 24.16 -15.40 19.17
C HIS A 318 23.25 -16.52 19.68
N LEU A 319 22.21 -16.19 20.47
CA LEU A 319 21.26 -17.15 21.05
C LEU A 319 20.55 -18.00 19.98
N PHE A 320 20.28 -17.41 18.82
CA PHE A 320 19.52 -18.04 17.75
C PHE A 320 20.37 -18.60 16.59
N GLY A 321 21.69 -18.37 16.57
CA GLY A 321 22.64 -19.15 15.76
C GLY A 321 23.13 -18.50 14.45
N ALA A 322 23.71 -17.29 14.51
CA ALA A 322 24.68 -16.86 13.51
C ALA A 322 26.10 -17.22 13.97
N GLU A 323 26.86 -17.99 13.16
CA GLU A 323 28.29 -18.19 13.41
C GLU A 323 29.03 -16.85 13.40
N ALA A 324 29.83 -16.63 14.43
CA ALA A 324 30.67 -15.45 14.59
C ALA A 324 31.75 -15.40 13.52
N GLY A 325 31.68 -14.40 12.64
CA GLY A 325 32.73 -14.03 11.70
C GLY A 325 33.17 -12.59 11.94
N GLY A 326 33.90 -12.34 13.02
CA GLY A 326 34.56 -11.05 13.26
C GLY A 326 34.77 -10.73 14.73
N THR A 327 36.01 -10.78 15.18
CA THR A 327 36.44 -10.27 16.50
C THR A 327 36.10 -8.79 16.64
N PRO A 328 35.67 -8.31 17.84
CA PRO A 328 35.40 -6.90 18.06
C PRO A 328 36.70 -6.10 17.94
N LYS A 329 36.77 -5.19 16.97
CA LYS A 329 37.81 -4.16 16.89
C LYS A 329 37.38 -2.97 17.74
N GLU A 330 38.24 -2.60 18.70
CA GLU A 330 38.16 -1.34 19.43
C GLU A 330 38.03 -0.15 18.47
N LEU A 331 37.13 0.77 18.79
CA LEU A 331 36.98 2.06 18.10
C LEU A 331 38.19 2.96 18.43
N PRO A 332 38.88 3.53 17.43
CA PRO A 332 39.86 4.58 17.67
C PRO A 332 39.15 5.93 17.91
N PRO A 333 39.79 6.85 18.66
CA PRO A 333 39.17 8.13 19.03
C PRO A 333 39.07 9.10 17.85
N SER A 334 38.10 9.99 17.95
CA SER A 334 37.72 11.01 16.99
C SER A 334 38.83 12.04 16.70
N ALA A 335 39.06 12.33 15.42
CA ALA A 335 39.39 13.65 14.88
C ALA A 335 39.57 13.59 13.35
N GLY A 336 38.99 14.54 12.61
CA GLY A 336 39.36 14.81 11.21
C GLY A 336 38.22 15.27 10.33
N THR A 337 38.05 16.59 10.22
CA THR A 337 37.22 17.26 9.20
C THR A 337 37.67 16.86 7.79
N LEU A 338 36.77 16.35 6.95
CA LEU A 338 37.03 16.07 5.53
C LEU A 338 36.03 16.82 4.64
N GLN A 339 36.59 17.57 3.70
CA GLN A 339 35.94 18.36 2.64
C GLN A 339 35.21 17.48 1.62
N GLN A 340 34.08 17.97 1.11
CA GLN A 340 33.35 17.42 -0.04
C GLN A 340 34.11 17.62 -1.36
N PRO A 341 34.10 16.65 -2.31
CA PRO A 341 34.43 16.89 -3.71
C PRO A 341 33.21 17.32 -4.53
N SER A 342 33.44 18.24 -5.47
CA SER A 342 32.47 18.90 -6.36
C SER A 342 31.98 18.03 -7.53
N ALA A 343 30.74 18.31 -7.98
CA ALA A 343 30.05 17.71 -9.12
C ALA A 343 30.66 18.05 -10.50
N ILE A 344 30.46 17.17 -11.48
CA ILE A 344 30.72 17.37 -12.92
C ILE A 344 29.36 17.30 -13.66
N ASP A 345 29.07 18.27 -14.52
CA ASP A 345 27.85 18.39 -15.34
C ASP A 345 27.85 17.48 -16.59
N PRO A 346 26.70 16.91 -17.03
CA PRO A 346 26.58 16.12 -18.26
C PRO A 346 25.62 16.75 -19.29
N GLU A 347 26.11 17.39 -20.37
CA GLU A 347 25.24 17.77 -21.51
C GLU A 347 25.73 17.37 -22.93
N ASP A 348 26.96 16.93 -23.17
CA ASP A 348 27.48 16.83 -24.56
C ASP A 348 27.33 15.47 -25.31
N GLY A 349 26.54 14.51 -24.81
CA GLY A 349 26.58 13.11 -25.30
C GLY A 349 25.47 12.63 -26.25
N HIS A 350 24.54 13.46 -26.73
CA HIS A 350 23.20 12.97 -27.13
C HIS A 350 22.75 13.14 -28.59
N GLU A 351 23.59 13.65 -29.50
CA GLU A 351 23.09 14.07 -30.82
C GLU A 351 22.96 12.96 -31.90
N HIS A 352 23.40 11.72 -31.69
CA HIS A 352 23.53 10.73 -32.79
C HIS A 352 22.77 9.40 -32.57
N ALA A 353 21.91 9.29 -31.55
CA ALA A 353 21.14 8.07 -31.29
C ALA A 353 19.76 8.10 -31.99
N ILE A 354 19.27 6.95 -32.46
CA ILE A 354 17.91 6.77 -32.96
C ILE A 354 16.93 6.85 -31.76
N PRO A 355 16.01 7.83 -31.70
CA PRO A 355 14.97 7.85 -30.67
C PRO A 355 13.90 6.79 -30.96
N VAL A 356 13.64 5.95 -29.97
CA VAL A 356 12.47 5.04 -29.91
C VAL A 356 11.50 5.61 -28.88
N LEU A 357 10.47 6.29 -29.37
CA LEU A 357 9.47 6.99 -28.56
C LEU A 357 8.29 6.07 -28.26
N TRP A 358 7.78 6.10 -27.04
CA TRP A 358 6.62 5.28 -26.69
C TRP A 358 5.55 6.01 -25.88
N ALA A 359 4.29 5.69 -26.16
CA ALA A 359 3.14 6.07 -25.36
C ALA A 359 2.36 4.82 -24.94
N SER A 360 2.12 4.66 -23.64
CA SER A 360 1.58 3.42 -23.08
C SER A 360 0.86 3.67 -21.77
N GLN A 361 -0.38 3.19 -21.67
CA GLN A 361 -1.16 3.32 -20.43
C GLN A 361 -0.87 2.17 -19.44
N THR A 362 -0.58 0.98 -19.94
CA THR A 362 -0.38 -0.24 -19.13
C THR A 362 1.00 -0.87 -19.34
N GLY A 363 1.96 -0.12 -19.88
CA GLY A 363 3.33 -0.60 -20.13
C GLY A 363 3.52 -1.57 -21.31
N GLN A 364 2.47 -1.91 -22.07
CA GLN A 364 2.61 -2.87 -23.20
C GLN A 364 3.37 -2.28 -24.40
N ALA A 365 2.98 -1.07 -24.83
CA ALA A 365 3.68 -0.38 -25.91
C ALA A 365 5.12 -0.01 -25.49
N GLN A 366 5.34 0.27 -24.20
CA GLN A 366 6.68 0.47 -23.62
C GLN A 366 7.54 -0.78 -23.76
N ALA A 367 7.03 -1.96 -23.40
CA ALA A 367 7.77 -3.21 -23.51
C ALA A 367 8.18 -3.51 -24.97
N MET A 368 7.26 -3.30 -25.91
CA MET A 368 7.54 -3.46 -27.35
C MET A 368 8.59 -2.46 -27.85
N ALA A 369 8.56 -1.21 -27.36
CA ALA A 369 9.57 -0.20 -27.69
C ALA A 369 10.96 -0.58 -27.17
N LEU A 370 11.05 -1.03 -25.91
CA LEU A 370 12.30 -1.49 -25.30
C LEU A 370 12.86 -2.73 -26.02
N GLU A 371 12.01 -3.67 -26.41
CA GLU A 371 12.41 -4.83 -27.20
C GLU A 371 12.98 -4.42 -28.56
N LEU A 372 12.31 -3.51 -29.27
CA LEU A 372 12.81 -3.00 -30.55
C LEU A 372 14.15 -2.28 -30.40
N ALA A 373 14.32 -1.45 -29.36
CA ALA A 373 15.58 -0.77 -29.09
C ALA A 373 16.73 -1.77 -28.88
N LYS A 374 16.53 -2.81 -28.05
CA LYS A 374 17.53 -3.88 -27.87
C LYS A 374 17.89 -4.57 -29.18
N ARG A 375 16.91 -4.81 -30.06
CA ARG A 375 17.16 -5.42 -31.37
C ARG A 375 17.95 -4.50 -32.31
N LEU A 376 17.69 -3.19 -32.27
CA LEU A 376 18.45 -2.18 -33.02
C LEU A 376 19.90 -2.10 -32.51
N GLU A 377 20.12 -2.11 -31.19
CA GLU A 377 21.46 -2.18 -30.57
C GLU A 377 22.21 -3.43 -30.99
N GLY A 378 21.53 -4.58 -31.04
CA GLY A 378 22.08 -5.84 -31.55
C GLY A 378 22.55 -5.79 -33.01
N GLN A 379 22.07 -4.81 -33.81
CA GLN A 379 22.54 -4.54 -35.17
C GLN A 379 23.63 -3.44 -35.23
N GLY A 380 24.20 -3.06 -34.10
CA GLY A 380 25.22 -2.02 -34.00
C GLY A 380 24.67 -0.61 -34.19
N LYS A 381 23.36 -0.40 -34.01
CA LYS A 381 22.75 0.94 -34.04
C LYS A 381 22.83 1.58 -32.66
N THR A 382 23.23 2.84 -32.60
CA THR A 382 23.06 3.65 -31.40
C THR A 382 21.59 4.08 -31.32
N THR A 383 20.87 3.63 -30.31
CA THR A 383 19.45 3.95 -30.10
C THR A 383 19.19 4.23 -28.63
N ARG A 384 18.11 4.97 -28.33
CA ARG A 384 17.65 5.21 -26.96
C ARG A 384 16.13 5.26 -26.93
N CYS A 385 15.55 4.69 -25.87
CA CYS A 385 14.11 4.74 -25.62
C CYS A 385 13.75 5.95 -24.78
N PHE A 386 12.67 6.64 -25.15
CA PHE A 386 12.10 7.76 -24.37
C PHE A 386 10.59 7.60 -24.25
N ALA A 387 10.03 7.90 -23.08
CA ALA A 387 8.60 8.14 -22.99
C ALA A 387 8.26 9.40 -23.82
N MET A 388 7.09 9.43 -24.44
CA MET A 388 6.71 10.58 -25.29
C MET A 388 6.63 11.91 -24.51
N ASP A 389 6.38 11.89 -23.20
CA ASP A 389 6.36 13.06 -22.32
C ASP A 389 7.76 13.50 -21.83
N GLU A 390 8.80 12.71 -22.11
CA GLU A 390 10.21 13.04 -21.86
C GLU A 390 10.91 13.60 -23.10
N TRP A 391 10.21 13.67 -24.25
CA TRP A 391 10.77 14.08 -25.53
C TRP A 391 9.99 15.23 -26.17
N ALA A 392 10.65 16.37 -26.37
CA ALA A 392 10.06 17.50 -27.08
C ALA A 392 9.83 17.15 -28.58
N PRO A 393 8.60 17.24 -29.11
CA PRO A 393 8.27 16.86 -30.50
C PRO A 393 9.15 17.55 -31.55
N GLU A 394 9.55 18.79 -31.31
CA GLU A 394 10.34 19.62 -32.23
C GLU A 394 11.71 19.01 -32.51
N ARG A 395 12.25 18.22 -31.58
CA ARG A 395 13.53 17.51 -31.74
C ARG A 395 13.50 16.47 -32.85
N LEU A 396 12.32 16.01 -33.27
CA LEU A 396 12.17 15.13 -34.45
C LEU A 396 12.74 15.75 -35.73
N SER A 397 12.74 17.09 -35.85
CA SER A 397 13.30 17.80 -37.01
C SER A 397 14.82 17.62 -37.16
N ARG A 398 15.51 17.23 -36.07
CA ARG A 398 16.96 17.01 -36.04
C ARG A 398 17.33 15.52 -36.12
N ALA A 399 16.35 14.62 -36.05
CA ALA A 399 16.60 13.19 -36.07
C ALA A 399 16.51 12.65 -37.51
N PRO A 400 17.52 11.90 -38.00
CA PRO A 400 17.45 11.27 -39.33
C PRO A 400 16.53 10.04 -39.37
N LEU A 401 16.25 9.45 -38.21
CA LEU A 401 15.39 8.28 -38.05
C LEU A 401 14.76 8.29 -36.65
N ALA A 402 13.46 7.99 -36.54
CA ALA A 402 12.77 7.76 -35.27
C ALA A 402 11.81 6.57 -35.35
N VAL A 403 11.53 5.91 -34.23
CA VAL A 403 10.48 4.89 -34.17
C VAL A 403 9.49 5.24 -33.06
N LEU A 404 8.20 5.11 -33.33
CA LEU A 404 7.13 5.42 -32.39
C LEU A 404 6.30 4.16 -32.11
N VAL A 405 6.11 3.84 -30.84
CA VAL A 405 5.27 2.71 -30.41
C VAL A 405 4.19 3.23 -29.48
N SER A 406 2.92 3.16 -29.90
CA SER A 406 1.84 3.80 -29.17
C SER A 406 0.65 2.88 -28.96
N SER A 407 0.15 2.80 -27.72
CA SER A 407 -1.19 2.27 -27.46
C SER A 407 -2.27 3.33 -27.74
N THR A 408 -3.54 2.91 -27.73
CA THR A 408 -4.72 3.80 -27.78
C THR A 408 -5.54 3.64 -26.50
N PHE A 409 -6.15 4.73 -26.00
CA PHE A 409 -6.95 4.75 -24.77
C PHE A 409 -8.36 5.31 -24.99
N GLY A 410 -9.34 4.81 -24.22
CA GLY A 410 -10.74 5.25 -24.31
C GLY A 410 -11.31 5.15 -25.73
N ASP A 411 -11.99 6.21 -26.18
CA ASP A 411 -12.63 6.29 -27.50
C ASP A 411 -11.64 6.67 -28.64
N GLY A 412 -10.35 6.36 -28.48
CA GLY A 412 -9.33 6.58 -29.52
C GLY A 412 -8.20 7.54 -29.14
N ASP A 413 -8.18 8.01 -27.91
CA ASP A 413 -7.26 9.01 -27.38
C ASP A 413 -5.82 8.49 -27.16
N PRO A 414 -4.82 9.41 -27.15
CA PRO A 414 -3.49 9.07 -26.70
C PRO A 414 -3.48 8.54 -25.25
N PRO A 415 -2.58 7.61 -24.91
CA PRO A 415 -2.21 7.37 -23.52
C PRO A 415 -1.73 8.67 -22.87
N ASP A 416 -1.84 8.81 -21.54
CA ASP A 416 -1.51 10.05 -20.85
C ASP A 416 -0.11 10.58 -21.18
N ASN A 417 0.89 9.68 -21.20
CA ASN A 417 2.28 10.04 -21.51
C ASN A 417 2.52 10.33 -23.01
N GLY A 418 1.52 10.12 -23.87
CA GLY A 418 1.51 10.55 -25.27
C GLY A 418 0.71 11.84 -25.53
N SER A 419 -0.12 12.28 -24.58
CA SER A 419 -1.04 13.42 -24.79
C SER A 419 -0.31 14.74 -25.05
N GLY A 420 0.73 15.05 -24.27
CA GLY A 420 1.52 16.27 -24.44
C GLY A 420 2.29 16.28 -25.76
N PHE A 421 2.91 15.15 -26.09
CA PHE A 421 3.61 14.96 -27.36
C PHE A 421 2.68 15.12 -28.56
N TRP A 422 1.49 14.49 -28.51
CA TRP A 422 0.46 14.62 -29.53
C TRP A 422 0.00 16.06 -29.70
N ALA A 423 -0.25 16.77 -28.60
CA ALA A 423 -0.66 18.18 -28.64
C ALA A 423 0.41 19.04 -29.32
N GLY A 424 1.69 18.87 -28.96
CA GLY A 424 2.81 19.59 -29.58
C GLY A 424 2.96 19.29 -31.08
N LEU A 425 2.94 18.01 -31.45
CA LEU A 425 3.02 17.56 -32.85
C LEU A 425 1.84 18.08 -33.69
N SER A 426 0.68 18.29 -33.07
CA SER A 426 -0.55 18.76 -33.73
C SER A 426 -0.64 20.28 -33.84
N THR A 427 0.29 21.04 -33.26
CA THR A 427 0.29 22.50 -33.38
C THR A 427 0.62 22.96 -34.81
N GLU A 428 0.11 24.13 -35.21
CA GLU A 428 0.46 24.77 -36.48
C GLU A 428 1.91 25.24 -36.52
N THR A 429 2.51 25.49 -35.36
CA THR A 429 3.90 25.94 -35.21
C THR A 429 4.93 24.81 -35.33
N MET A 430 4.49 23.56 -35.48
CA MET A 430 5.37 22.41 -35.59
C MET A 430 6.23 22.50 -36.88
N PRO A 431 7.57 22.41 -36.79
CA PRO A 431 8.44 22.44 -37.96
C PRO A 431 8.16 21.27 -38.92
N ARG A 432 8.48 21.48 -40.20
CA ARG A 432 8.51 20.38 -41.17
C ARG A 432 9.56 19.35 -40.77
N LEU A 433 9.28 18.09 -41.07
CA LEU A 433 10.06 16.91 -40.75
C LEU A 433 10.60 16.24 -42.02
N ASP A 434 10.91 17.01 -43.07
CA ASP A 434 11.28 16.51 -44.40
C ASP A 434 12.51 15.58 -44.39
N GLY A 435 13.41 15.73 -43.41
CA GLY A 435 14.61 14.89 -43.22
C GLY A 435 14.40 13.65 -42.35
N LEU A 436 13.23 13.48 -41.74
CA LEU A 436 12.95 12.39 -40.81
C LEU A 436 12.43 11.16 -41.55
N ARG A 437 13.09 10.02 -41.37
CA ARG A 437 12.47 8.72 -41.61
C ARG A 437 11.82 8.19 -40.33
N TYR A 438 10.68 7.51 -40.42
CA TYR A 438 10.01 7.04 -39.20
C TYR A 438 9.26 5.71 -39.36
N ALA A 439 9.03 4.99 -38.26
CA ALA A 439 8.11 3.84 -38.25
C ALA A 439 7.15 3.94 -37.06
N VAL A 440 5.91 3.46 -37.22
CA VAL A 440 4.89 3.46 -36.17
C VAL A 440 4.35 2.05 -35.93
N LEU A 441 4.42 1.58 -34.70
CA LEU A 441 3.66 0.42 -34.23
C LEU A 441 2.50 0.91 -33.36
N SER A 442 1.28 0.67 -33.83
CA SER A 442 0.06 1.03 -33.12
C SER A 442 -0.50 -0.20 -32.43
N VAL A 443 -0.71 -0.09 -31.11
CA VAL A 443 -1.28 -1.16 -30.28
C VAL A 443 -2.69 -0.77 -29.87
N GLY A 444 -3.66 -1.63 -30.15
CA GLY A 444 -5.07 -1.40 -29.84
C GLY A 444 -5.78 -2.67 -29.40
N ASP A 445 -7.10 -2.55 -29.26
CA ASP A 445 -8.01 -3.65 -28.99
C ASP A 445 -9.18 -3.52 -29.99
N ARG A 446 -9.45 -4.57 -30.77
CA ARG A 446 -10.44 -4.54 -31.86
C ARG A 446 -11.87 -4.51 -31.35
N SER A 447 -12.09 -4.71 -30.05
CA SER A 447 -13.40 -4.51 -29.42
C SER A 447 -13.80 -3.04 -29.29
N PHE A 448 -12.90 -2.10 -29.61
CA PHE A 448 -13.14 -0.66 -29.70
C PHE A 448 -13.27 -0.21 -31.17
N ASP A 449 -14.28 0.60 -31.47
CA ASP A 449 -14.50 1.18 -32.81
C ASP A 449 -13.28 2.02 -33.27
N SER A 450 -12.63 2.67 -32.30
CA SER A 450 -11.40 3.43 -32.48
C SER A 450 -10.12 2.57 -32.33
N PHE A 451 -10.15 1.30 -32.74
CA PHE A 451 -8.98 0.39 -32.72
C PHE A 451 -7.74 1.12 -33.23
N CYS A 452 -6.62 1.16 -32.50
CA CYS A 452 -5.36 1.81 -32.95
C CYS A 452 -5.45 3.32 -33.34
N ALA A 453 -6.50 4.05 -32.94
CA ALA A 453 -6.72 5.41 -33.42
C ALA A 453 -5.57 6.39 -33.11
N HIS A 454 -4.90 6.30 -31.96
CA HIS A 454 -3.80 7.23 -31.69
C HIS A 454 -2.57 6.96 -32.56
N GLY A 455 -2.16 5.70 -32.73
CA GLY A 455 -1.04 5.36 -33.62
C GLY A 455 -1.32 5.70 -35.09
N ARG A 456 -2.57 5.55 -35.55
CA ARG A 456 -2.98 6.06 -36.87
C ARG A 456 -2.83 7.58 -37.00
N ARG A 457 -3.25 8.33 -35.98
CA ARG A 457 -3.15 9.78 -35.96
C ARG A 457 -1.69 10.26 -35.95
N LEU A 458 -0.81 9.62 -35.19
CA LEU A 458 0.63 9.89 -35.22
C LEU A 458 1.21 9.69 -36.61
N ASP A 459 0.93 8.54 -37.21
CA ASP A 459 1.43 8.19 -38.54
C ASP A 459 0.95 9.16 -39.62
N ASN A 460 -0.33 9.56 -39.61
CA ASN A 460 -0.86 10.56 -40.53
C ASN A 460 -0.19 11.93 -40.32
N ARG A 461 -0.09 12.38 -39.07
CA ARG A 461 0.49 13.71 -38.77
C ARG A 461 1.96 13.81 -39.15
N LEU A 462 2.74 12.73 -38.95
CA LEU A 462 4.14 12.69 -39.37
C LEU A 462 4.28 12.83 -40.90
N ARG A 463 3.40 12.18 -41.69
CA ARG A 463 3.37 12.38 -43.15
C ARG A 463 2.99 13.80 -43.54
N ASP A 464 1.98 14.38 -42.89
CA ASP A 464 1.54 15.75 -43.16
C ASP A 464 2.66 16.77 -42.92
N LEU A 465 3.53 16.50 -41.94
CA LEU A 465 4.71 17.31 -41.64
C LEU A 465 5.90 17.04 -42.57
N GLY A 466 5.81 16.08 -43.50
CA GLY A 466 6.83 15.79 -44.51
C GLY A 466 7.75 14.61 -44.18
N ALA A 467 7.57 13.92 -43.04
CA ALA A 467 8.38 12.76 -42.69
C ALA A 467 8.08 11.56 -43.59
N GLN A 468 9.11 10.74 -43.86
CA GLN A 468 8.99 9.58 -44.73
C GLN A 468 8.89 8.28 -43.93
N PRO A 469 7.92 7.39 -44.20
CA PRO A 469 7.84 6.12 -43.51
C PRO A 469 9.02 5.21 -43.90
N LEU A 470 9.81 4.80 -42.91
CA LEU A 470 10.85 3.76 -42.99
C LEU A 470 10.22 2.38 -43.24
N ALA A 471 9.09 2.11 -42.58
CA ALA A 471 8.31 0.88 -42.72
C ALA A 471 6.81 1.23 -42.61
N LEU A 472 5.95 0.37 -43.16
CA LEU A 472 4.51 0.54 -43.03
C LEU A 472 4.09 0.48 -41.57
N ARG A 473 3.10 1.30 -41.20
CA ARG A 473 2.47 1.23 -39.88
C ARG A 473 1.80 -0.14 -39.72
N ALA A 474 1.99 -0.76 -38.56
CA ALA A 474 1.22 -1.94 -38.16
C ALA A 474 0.22 -1.56 -37.06
N ASP A 475 -1.04 -1.95 -37.26
CA ASP A 475 -2.13 -1.81 -36.28
C ASP A 475 -2.42 -3.20 -35.70
N VAL A 476 -1.99 -3.44 -34.46
CA VAL A 476 -1.98 -4.77 -33.84
C VAL A 476 -2.77 -4.82 -32.54
N GLU A 477 -3.30 -5.99 -32.21
CA GLU A 477 -3.70 -6.33 -30.85
C GLU A 477 -2.51 -6.88 -30.06
N HIS A 478 -2.54 -6.71 -28.73
CA HIS A 478 -1.44 -7.16 -27.86
C HIS A 478 -1.08 -8.65 -28.04
N GLY A 479 -2.06 -9.50 -28.39
CA GLY A 479 -1.86 -10.95 -28.57
C GLY A 479 -1.16 -11.35 -29.89
N GLU A 480 -1.02 -10.44 -30.86
CA GLU A 480 -0.55 -10.74 -32.22
C GLU A 480 0.98 -10.76 -32.32
N ARG A 481 1.62 -11.65 -31.54
CA ARG A 481 3.09 -11.75 -31.43
C ARG A 481 3.79 -11.91 -32.78
N GLU A 482 3.18 -12.64 -33.71
CA GLU A 482 3.74 -12.87 -35.04
C GLU A 482 3.77 -11.57 -35.86
N ALA A 483 2.66 -10.84 -35.92
CA ALA A 483 2.57 -9.56 -36.63
C ALA A 483 3.54 -8.51 -36.05
N ILE A 484 3.65 -8.44 -34.72
CA ILE A 484 4.61 -7.57 -34.03
C ILE A 484 6.05 -7.94 -34.42
N THR A 485 6.39 -9.23 -34.39
CA THR A 485 7.73 -9.72 -34.73
C THR A 485 8.09 -9.43 -36.18
N GLN A 486 7.16 -9.67 -37.11
CA GLN A 486 7.34 -9.37 -38.54
C GLN A 486 7.56 -7.87 -38.77
N TRP A 487 6.77 -7.02 -38.10
CA TRP A 487 6.94 -5.57 -38.19
C TRP A 487 8.31 -5.12 -37.65
N MET A 488 8.72 -5.63 -36.48
CA MET A 488 10.05 -5.31 -35.92
C MET A 488 11.18 -5.74 -36.87
N GLN A 489 11.07 -6.92 -37.51
CA GLN A 489 12.03 -7.38 -38.51
C GLN A 489 12.09 -6.45 -39.73
N ALA A 490 10.94 -5.96 -40.21
CA ALA A 490 10.88 -5.00 -41.31
C ALA A 490 11.58 -3.68 -40.95
N VAL A 491 11.36 -3.16 -39.74
CA VAL A 491 12.02 -1.93 -39.24
C VAL A 491 13.53 -2.13 -39.16
N LEU A 492 14.00 -3.25 -38.61
CA LEU A 492 15.42 -3.59 -38.49
C LEU A 492 16.09 -3.67 -39.88
N ALA A 493 15.47 -4.40 -40.81
CA ALA A 493 15.96 -4.52 -42.19
C ALA A 493 16.06 -3.15 -42.88
N ALA A 494 15.03 -2.31 -42.76
CA ALA A 494 14.99 -0.98 -43.37
C ALA A 494 15.95 0.04 -42.70
N SER A 495 16.27 -0.16 -41.42
CA SER A 495 17.19 0.71 -40.66
C SER A 495 18.66 0.49 -41.03
N THR A 496 18.99 -0.60 -41.72
CA THR A 496 20.36 -0.89 -42.18
C THR A 496 20.65 -0.07 -43.44
N PRO A 497 21.69 0.78 -43.48
CA PRO A 497 22.02 1.49 -44.71
C PRO A 497 22.36 0.47 -45.79
N SER A 498 21.57 0.48 -46.86
CA SER A 498 21.92 -0.21 -48.11
C SER A 498 23.28 0.36 -48.57
N GLN A 499 24.24 -0.52 -48.87
CA GLN A 499 25.51 -0.17 -49.48
C GLN A 499 25.25 0.42 -50.88
N LEU A 500 24.94 1.70 -50.95
CA LEU A 500 25.05 2.51 -52.15
C LEU A 500 25.80 3.78 -51.78
N THR A 501 27.12 3.66 -51.96
CA THR A 501 28.08 4.67 -52.38
C THR A 501 28.03 6.06 -51.73
N ARG A 502 29.04 6.30 -50.90
CA ARG A 502 29.54 7.58 -50.40
C ARG A 502 29.87 8.54 -51.56
N MET A 503 29.44 9.80 -51.47
CA MET A 503 30.09 10.95 -52.12
C MET A 503 30.36 12.05 -51.09
N PRO A 504 31.47 12.82 -51.20
CA PRO A 504 31.93 13.70 -50.13
C PRO A 504 31.42 15.15 -50.23
N ALA A 505 31.25 15.71 -49.03
CA ALA A 505 31.26 17.09 -48.54
C ALA A 505 31.26 18.29 -49.49
N VAL A 506 30.48 19.32 -49.11
CA VAL A 506 30.86 20.74 -49.25
C VAL A 506 30.55 21.46 -47.93
N GLU A 507 31.58 22.09 -47.37
CA GLU A 507 31.54 23.03 -46.24
C GLU A 507 30.94 24.37 -46.67
N SER A 508 30.26 25.07 -45.73
CA SER A 508 30.44 26.52 -45.58
C SER A 508 29.92 26.99 -44.21
N ALA A 509 30.84 27.55 -43.43
CA ALA A 509 30.58 28.31 -42.22
C ALA A 509 30.10 29.73 -42.54
N THR A 510 29.30 30.35 -41.65
CA THR A 510 29.44 31.75 -41.21
C THR A 510 28.56 32.04 -39.98
N SER A 511 29.08 32.93 -39.15
CA SER A 511 28.77 33.28 -37.76
C SER A 511 27.76 34.44 -37.54
N ASP A 512 27.00 34.36 -36.44
CA ASP A 512 26.46 35.40 -35.52
C ASP A 512 25.56 36.56 -36.01
N PRO A 513 24.78 37.27 -35.13
CA PRO A 513 24.38 37.02 -33.72
C PRO A 513 22.85 37.16 -33.45
N ALA A 514 22.43 36.79 -32.24
CA ALA A 514 21.07 36.93 -31.70
C ALA A 514 20.67 38.38 -31.36
N PRO A 515 19.35 38.70 -31.32
CA PRO A 515 18.81 39.72 -30.43
C PRO A 515 17.92 39.09 -29.33
N ALA A 516 18.15 39.58 -28.11
CA ALA A 516 17.42 39.23 -26.89
C ALA A 516 15.92 39.57 -26.97
N ARG A 517 15.08 38.73 -26.37
CA ARG A 517 13.75 39.14 -25.89
C ARG A 517 13.40 38.47 -24.54
N ALA A 518 12.80 39.31 -23.70
CA ALA A 518 12.52 39.22 -22.27
C ALA A 518 11.76 37.96 -21.77
N PRO A 519 11.81 37.65 -20.46
CA PRO A 519 11.35 36.38 -19.92
C PRO A 519 9.82 36.34 -19.84
N SER A 520 9.19 35.37 -20.51
CA SER A 520 7.84 34.95 -20.17
C SER A 520 7.92 33.88 -19.09
N SER A 521 7.24 34.11 -17.97
CA SER A 521 7.04 33.18 -16.87
C SER A 521 6.44 31.86 -17.37
N ALA A 522 7.29 30.89 -17.70
CA ALA A 522 6.90 29.51 -17.89
C ALA A 522 6.89 28.83 -16.53
N THR A 523 5.70 28.63 -15.96
CA THR A 523 5.51 27.64 -14.90
C THR A 523 5.94 26.28 -15.44
N ASN A 524 7.10 25.82 -15.00
CA ASN A 524 7.59 24.45 -15.18
C ASN A 524 6.48 23.48 -14.79
N ARG A 525 5.86 22.80 -15.76
CA ARG A 525 5.00 21.64 -15.50
C ARG A 525 5.90 20.42 -15.33
N THR A 526 6.39 20.24 -14.11
CA THR A 526 7.03 19.01 -13.64
C THR A 526 6.03 17.84 -13.65
N ALA A 527 6.53 16.62 -13.83
CA ALA A 527 5.75 15.38 -13.72
C ALA A 527 4.86 15.40 -12.46
N PRO A 528 3.67 14.77 -12.48
CA PRO A 528 2.75 14.81 -11.34
C PRO A 528 3.43 14.23 -10.09
N THR A 529 3.75 15.10 -9.15
CA THR A 529 4.39 14.75 -7.88
C THR A 529 3.44 13.86 -7.08
N PHE A 530 3.77 12.58 -6.97
CA PHE A 530 3.12 11.71 -5.98
C PHE A 530 3.58 12.12 -4.60
N VAL A 531 2.63 12.33 -3.71
CA VAL A 531 2.86 12.68 -2.31
C VAL A 531 2.23 11.65 -1.40
N ASN A 532 2.73 11.56 -0.20
CA ASN A 532 2.23 10.69 0.83
C ASN A 532 1.00 11.31 1.48
N ALA A 533 -0.15 10.63 1.41
CA ALA A 533 -1.40 11.03 2.03
C ALA A 533 -1.88 9.93 2.98
N ARG A 534 -2.37 10.30 4.15
CA ARG A 534 -2.79 9.33 5.16
C ARG A 534 -4.17 8.77 4.84
N LEU A 535 -4.31 7.46 4.89
CA LEU A 535 -5.59 6.77 4.82
C LEU A 535 -6.26 6.81 6.19
N LEU A 536 -7.41 7.47 6.29
CA LEU A 536 -8.16 7.64 7.53
C LEU A 536 -9.15 6.51 7.77
N SER A 537 -9.72 5.95 6.71
CA SER A 537 -10.64 4.82 6.84
C SER A 537 -10.70 3.98 5.57
N VAL A 538 -10.95 2.69 5.76
CA VAL A 538 -11.37 1.74 4.72
C VAL A 538 -12.56 0.98 5.28
N GLN A 539 -13.75 1.26 4.75
CA GLN A 539 -14.97 0.60 5.17
C GLN A 539 -15.51 -0.27 4.04
N ARG A 540 -15.60 -1.57 4.28
CA ARG A 540 -16.36 -2.47 3.41
C ARG A 540 -17.85 -2.08 3.46
N LEU A 541 -18.43 -1.87 2.29
CA LEU A 541 -19.86 -1.66 2.12
C LEU A 541 -20.53 -2.96 1.68
N GLY A 542 -21.74 -3.17 2.20
CA GLY A 542 -22.60 -4.30 1.89
C GLY A 542 -22.23 -5.62 2.57
N SER A 543 -22.86 -6.71 2.13
CA SER A 543 -22.83 -7.99 2.87
C SER A 543 -21.41 -8.59 2.94
N PRO A 544 -20.94 -9.06 4.12
CA PRO A 544 -19.69 -9.81 4.26
C PRO A 544 -19.65 -11.09 3.41
N ALA A 545 -20.81 -11.66 3.07
CA ALA A 545 -20.91 -12.88 2.26
C ALA A 545 -20.62 -12.66 0.78
N HIS A 546 -20.62 -11.41 0.29
CA HIS A 546 -20.37 -11.12 -1.12
C HIS A 546 -18.87 -11.22 -1.44
N GLU A 547 -18.49 -12.04 -2.43
CA GLU A 547 -17.07 -12.10 -2.86
C GLU A 547 -16.59 -10.80 -3.49
N ARG A 548 -17.47 -10.11 -4.22
CA ARG A 548 -17.22 -8.78 -4.80
C ARG A 548 -18.04 -7.75 -4.04
N PHE A 549 -17.39 -6.71 -3.55
CA PHE A 549 -17.98 -5.68 -2.70
C PHE A 549 -17.38 -4.31 -3.00
N LEU A 550 -17.99 -3.24 -2.50
CA LEU A 550 -17.47 -1.88 -2.60
C LEU A 550 -16.79 -1.50 -1.29
N SER A 551 -15.61 -0.90 -1.34
CA SER A 551 -14.95 -0.29 -0.18
C SER A 551 -15.03 1.23 -0.30
N HIS A 552 -15.44 1.89 0.78
CA HIS A 552 -15.34 3.33 0.93
C HIS A 552 -14.04 3.68 1.64
N CYS A 553 -13.16 4.40 0.96
CA CYS A 553 -11.89 4.87 1.50
C CYS A 553 -11.93 6.38 1.74
N VAL A 554 -11.37 6.84 2.86
CA VAL A 554 -11.23 8.28 3.17
C VAL A 554 -9.76 8.62 3.36
N ILE A 555 -9.27 9.61 2.64
CA ILE A 555 -7.85 10.00 2.55
C ILE A 555 -7.69 11.46 2.97
N ASP A 556 -6.72 11.71 3.84
CA ASP A 556 -6.36 13.03 4.36
C ASP A 556 -5.35 13.73 3.43
N LEU A 557 -5.76 14.87 2.90
CA LEU A 557 -4.94 15.76 2.06
C LEU A 557 -4.37 16.96 2.81
N ALA A 558 -4.70 17.19 4.09
CA ALA A 558 -4.42 18.45 4.80
C ALA A 558 -2.95 18.91 4.73
N GLN A 559 -2.02 17.96 4.77
CA GLN A 559 -0.57 18.22 4.77
C GLN A 559 0.12 17.94 3.43
N THR A 560 -0.66 17.60 2.39
CA THR A 560 -0.14 17.14 1.10
C THR A 560 0.06 18.28 0.09
N GLY A 561 -0.62 19.41 0.30
CA GLY A 561 -0.69 20.51 -0.66
C GLY A 561 -1.52 20.22 -1.93
N LEU A 562 -2.07 19.00 -2.06
CA LEU A 562 -2.92 18.63 -3.19
C LEU A 562 -4.26 19.37 -3.13
N ARG A 563 -4.79 19.69 -4.31
CA ARG A 563 -6.11 20.28 -4.51
C ARG A 563 -6.83 19.50 -5.59
N TYR A 564 -8.14 19.41 -5.49
CA TYR A 564 -9.00 18.74 -6.46
C TYR A 564 -10.31 19.51 -6.65
N GLU A 565 -10.98 19.23 -7.77
CA GLU A 565 -12.35 19.65 -8.05
C GLU A 565 -13.28 18.43 -8.11
N ALA A 566 -14.57 18.62 -7.86
CA ALA A 566 -15.55 17.54 -8.03
C ALA A 566 -15.51 17.01 -9.47
N GLY A 567 -15.35 15.69 -9.60
CA GLY A 567 -15.17 14.99 -10.88
C GLY A 567 -13.72 14.67 -11.25
N ASP A 568 -12.74 15.15 -10.47
CA ASP A 568 -11.36 14.71 -10.59
C ASP A 568 -11.14 13.25 -10.22
N LEU A 569 -9.96 12.75 -10.62
CA LEU A 569 -9.50 11.42 -10.31
C LEU A 569 -8.36 11.49 -9.29
N LEU A 570 -8.37 10.62 -8.28
CA LEU A 570 -7.20 10.36 -7.46
C LEU A 570 -6.41 9.21 -8.08
N ARG A 571 -5.13 9.43 -8.35
CA ARG A 571 -4.19 8.39 -8.73
C ARG A 571 -3.54 7.83 -7.48
N VAL A 572 -3.68 6.54 -7.24
CA VAL A 572 -3.04 5.81 -6.14
C VAL A 572 -1.94 4.94 -6.72
N MET A 573 -0.72 5.09 -6.24
CA MET A 573 0.38 4.17 -6.55
C MET A 573 0.30 2.96 -5.62
N PRO A 574 0.04 1.74 -6.14
CA PRO A 574 0.06 0.55 -5.30
C PRO A 574 1.50 0.10 -5.01
N HIS A 575 1.65 -0.92 -4.17
CA HIS A 575 2.84 -1.76 -4.08
C HIS A 575 2.44 -3.24 -4.13
N ASN A 576 3.35 -4.12 -4.53
CA ASN A 576 3.13 -5.56 -4.51
C ASN A 576 3.21 -6.11 -3.09
N ALA A 577 2.37 -7.10 -2.78
CA ALA A 577 2.39 -7.73 -1.46
C ALA A 577 3.70 -8.48 -1.25
N LYS A 578 4.28 -8.36 -0.05
CA LYS A 578 5.54 -9.03 0.31
C LYS A 578 5.53 -10.53 0.00
N ALA A 579 4.42 -11.21 0.31
CA ALA A 579 4.25 -12.64 0.03
C ALA A 579 4.30 -12.98 -1.48
N GLU A 580 3.79 -12.09 -2.35
CA GLU A 580 3.86 -12.27 -3.81
C GLU A 580 5.30 -12.08 -4.31
N VAL A 581 6.01 -11.07 -3.81
CA VAL A 581 7.42 -10.82 -4.11
C VAL A 581 8.30 -11.99 -3.64
N ASP A 582 8.06 -12.51 -2.42
CA ASP A 582 8.77 -13.66 -1.87
C ASP A 582 8.56 -14.92 -2.70
N THR A 583 7.30 -15.19 -3.08
CA THR A 583 6.95 -16.34 -3.93
C THR A 583 7.64 -16.24 -5.29
N LEU A 584 7.67 -15.03 -5.88
CA LEU A 584 8.35 -14.76 -7.15
C LEU A 584 9.85 -15.02 -7.05
N LEU A 585 10.53 -14.42 -6.06
CA LEU A 585 11.97 -14.58 -5.84
C LEU A 585 12.36 -16.05 -5.62
N ALA A 586 11.58 -16.77 -4.80
CA ALA A 586 11.81 -18.18 -4.52
C ALA A 586 11.63 -19.06 -5.77
N THR A 587 10.57 -18.81 -6.55
CA THR A 587 10.28 -19.54 -7.79
C THR A 587 11.33 -19.24 -8.88
N ALA A 588 11.84 -18.01 -8.90
CA ALA A 588 12.84 -17.55 -9.84
C ALA A 588 14.27 -17.97 -9.45
N HIS A 589 14.49 -18.44 -8.23
CA HIS A 589 15.81 -18.66 -7.63
C HIS A 589 16.71 -17.41 -7.66
N LEU A 590 16.12 -16.23 -7.50
CA LEU A 590 16.83 -14.96 -7.48
C LEU A 590 17.02 -14.47 -6.06
N ASP A 591 18.20 -13.93 -5.77
CA ASP A 591 18.48 -13.26 -4.51
C ASP A 591 17.87 -11.84 -4.52
N GLY A 592 16.87 -11.61 -3.66
CA GLY A 592 16.22 -10.31 -3.51
C GLY A 592 17.15 -9.19 -3.03
N GLY A 593 18.31 -9.53 -2.45
CA GLY A 593 19.34 -8.58 -2.01
C GLY A 593 20.27 -8.09 -3.12
N CYS A 594 20.23 -8.70 -4.31
CA CYS A 594 21.05 -8.23 -5.44
C CYS A 594 20.68 -6.79 -5.81
N VAL A 595 21.70 -5.97 -6.07
CA VAL A 595 21.52 -4.63 -6.61
C VAL A 595 21.13 -4.73 -8.09
N VAL A 596 20.09 -3.99 -8.46
CA VAL A 596 19.58 -3.85 -9.82
C VAL A 596 19.30 -2.39 -10.12
N GLU A 597 19.44 -2.02 -11.39
CA GLU A 597 19.11 -0.67 -11.87
C GLU A 597 17.68 -0.67 -12.43
N VAL A 598 16.81 0.18 -11.87
CA VAL A 598 15.45 0.43 -12.39
C VAL A 598 15.24 1.93 -12.55
N GLY A 599 15.05 2.36 -13.80
CA GLY A 599 14.84 3.78 -14.12
C GLY A 599 16.04 4.66 -13.76
N GLY A 600 17.27 4.17 -13.97
CA GLY A 600 18.51 4.91 -13.66
C GLY A 600 18.85 5.00 -12.18
N ARG A 601 18.23 4.19 -11.32
CA ARG A 601 18.48 4.15 -9.87
C ARG A 601 18.83 2.73 -9.44
N ASP A 602 19.91 2.62 -8.70
CA ASP A 602 20.31 1.37 -8.05
C ASP A 602 19.46 1.12 -6.81
N MET A 603 18.90 -0.09 -6.74
CA MET A 603 18.05 -0.54 -5.65
C MET A 603 18.15 -2.05 -5.48
N THR A 604 17.62 -2.59 -4.39
CA THR A 604 17.55 -4.05 -4.25
C THR A 604 16.53 -4.64 -5.22
N LEU A 605 16.75 -5.86 -5.70
CA LEU A 605 15.78 -6.58 -6.53
C LEU A 605 14.42 -6.67 -5.83
N ARG A 606 14.41 -6.87 -4.51
CA ARG A 606 13.19 -6.87 -3.71
C ARG A 606 12.46 -5.53 -3.75
N GLU A 607 13.15 -4.42 -3.57
CA GLU A 607 12.57 -3.07 -3.66
C GLU A 607 12.00 -2.82 -5.07
N ALA A 608 12.77 -3.14 -6.11
CA ALA A 608 12.32 -3.06 -7.50
C ALA A 608 11.01 -3.81 -7.72
N LEU A 609 10.93 -5.06 -7.26
CA LEU A 609 9.74 -5.91 -7.38
C LEU A 609 8.57 -5.48 -6.48
N THR A 610 8.84 -4.74 -5.41
CA THR A 610 7.80 -4.30 -4.46
C THR A 610 7.13 -3.02 -4.95
N ASP A 611 7.92 -2.00 -5.27
CA ASP A 611 7.43 -0.63 -5.45
C ASP A 611 7.52 -0.10 -6.89
N HIS A 612 8.31 -0.76 -7.74
CA HIS A 612 8.67 -0.22 -9.05
C HIS A 612 8.23 -1.07 -10.23
N LEU A 613 7.93 -2.36 -10.04
CA LEU A 613 7.66 -3.31 -11.12
C LEU A 613 6.32 -4.03 -10.94
N ASP A 614 5.60 -4.29 -12.02
CA ASP A 614 4.30 -4.99 -11.99
C ASP A 614 4.49 -6.50 -12.15
N ILE A 615 4.52 -7.22 -11.02
CA ILE A 615 4.87 -8.65 -10.98
C ILE A 615 3.68 -9.59 -11.22
N ARG A 616 2.43 -9.14 -10.99
CA ARG A 616 1.23 -9.99 -11.09
C ARG A 616 0.93 -10.52 -12.50
N ARG A 617 1.58 -9.99 -13.53
CA ARG A 617 1.45 -10.51 -14.91
C ARG A 617 2.32 -11.75 -15.19
N TRP A 618 3.19 -12.13 -14.27
CA TRP A 618 4.13 -13.22 -14.46
C TRP A 618 3.64 -14.50 -13.77
N GLY A 619 3.04 -15.42 -14.54
CA GLY A 619 2.68 -16.76 -14.07
C GLY A 619 3.90 -17.67 -13.93
N ALA A 620 3.75 -18.77 -13.18
CA ALA A 620 4.84 -19.70 -12.86
C ALA A 620 5.62 -20.24 -14.09
N GLN A 621 4.95 -20.37 -15.24
CA GLN A 621 5.55 -20.81 -16.51
C GLN A 621 6.47 -19.74 -17.12
N ALA A 622 6.01 -18.47 -17.14
CA ALA A 622 6.78 -17.34 -17.66
C ALA A 622 8.01 -17.03 -16.78
N LEU A 623 7.93 -17.34 -15.47
CA LEU A 623 9.08 -17.26 -14.55
C LEU A 623 10.17 -18.26 -14.92
N LYS A 624 9.81 -19.54 -15.12
CA LYS A 624 10.78 -20.59 -15.45
C LYS A 624 11.51 -20.34 -16.77
N GLU A 625 10.82 -19.76 -17.76
CA GLU A 625 11.40 -19.43 -19.06
C GLU A 625 12.29 -18.17 -18.99
N ALA A 626 12.04 -17.24 -18.05
CA ALA A 626 12.81 -16.01 -17.94
C ALA A 626 14.04 -16.08 -17.03
N THR A 627 14.14 -17.11 -16.19
CA THR A 627 15.26 -17.31 -15.26
C THR A 627 16.23 -18.40 -15.70
N ALA A 628 16.03 -18.97 -16.89
CA ALA A 628 16.92 -19.96 -17.49
C ALA A 628 18.23 -19.31 -17.98
N GLY A 629 19.13 -18.99 -17.05
CA GLY A 629 20.53 -18.64 -17.33
C GLY A 629 20.90 -17.15 -17.34
N GLU A 630 19.97 -16.24 -16.99
CA GLU A 630 20.23 -14.80 -16.95
C GLU A 630 20.17 -14.24 -15.51
N GLY A 631 21.02 -13.25 -15.18
CA GLY A 631 21.09 -12.63 -13.84
C GLY A 631 19.96 -11.64 -13.53
N ALA A 632 19.87 -11.22 -12.26
CA ALA A 632 18.80 -10.36 -11.73
C ALA A 632 18.51 -9.08 -12.56
N GLN A 633 19.53 -8.45 -13.15
CA GLN A 633 19.37 -7.26 -13.98
C GLN A 633 18.58 -7.52 -15.27
N ALA A 634 18.84 -8.66 -15.93
CA ALA A 634 18.12 -9.03 -17.14
C ALA A 634 16.65 -9.35 -16.84
N PHE A 635 16.39 -9.96 -15.68
CA PHE A 635 15.04 -10.25 -15.19
C PHE A 635 14.23 -8.97 -14.97
N VAL A 636 14.74 -7.97 -14.22
CA VAL A 636 14.01 -6.71 -14.01
C VAL A 636 13.79 -5.93 -15.30
N GLY A 637 14.75 -5.98 -16.24
CA GLY A 637 14.64 -5.34 -17.55
C GLY A 637 13.55 -5.92 -18.47
N ARG A 638 12.84 -6.98 -18.05
CA ARG A 638 11.68 -7.56 -18.75
C ARG A 638 10.36 -7.24 -18.06
N ILE A 639 10.38 -6.81 -16.80
CA ILE A 639 9.17 -6.51 -16.04
C ILE A 639 8.80 -5.04 -16.28
N ARG A 640 7.53 -4.79 -16.58
CA ARG A 640 7.05 -3.43 -16.79
C ARG A 640 7.04 -2.63 -15.47
N PRO A 641 7.26 -1.31 -15.52
CA PRO A 641 7.10 -0.46 -14.35
C PRO A 641 5.69 -0.50 -13.79
N LEU A 642 5.59 -0.40 -12.46
CA LEU A 642 4.34 -0.32 -11.73
C LEU A 642 3.58 0.96 -12.11
N GLN A 643 2.28 0.79 -12.39
CA GLN A 643 1.43 1.89 -12.84
C GLN A 643 0.43 2.29 -11.76
N PRO A 644 0.21 3.60 -11.54
CA PRO A 644 -0.81 4.08 -10.62
C PRO A 644 -2.21 3.74 -11.13
N ARG A 645 -3.15 3.48 -10.22
CA ARG A 645 -4.57 3.29 -10.54
C ARG A 645 -5.34 4.57 -10.29
N ARG A 646 -6.29 4.86 -11.16
CA ARG A 646 -7.16 6.04 -11.10
C ARG A 646 -8.48 5.64 -10.44
N TYR A 647 -8.98 6.50 -9.56
CA TYR A 647 -10.27 6.37 -8.91
C TYR A 647 -11.01 7.70 -8.98
N SER A 648 -12.26 7.70 -9.42
CA SER A 648 -13.11 8.89 -9.41
C SER A 648 -13.35 9.33 -7.96
N ILE A 649 -13.14 10.62 -7.68
CA ILE A 649 -13.28 11.17 -6.32
C ILE A 649 -14.76 11.27 -5.94
N ALA A 650 -15.11 10.77 -4.75
CA ALA A 650 -16.47 10.67 -4.22
C ALA A 650 -16.82 11.69 -3.13
N SER A 651 -16.01 12.75 -3.03
CA SER A 651 -16.17 13.86 -2.08
C SER A 651 -16.21 15.21 -2.80
N SER A 652 -16.55 16.26 -2.05
CA SER A 652 -16.64 17.63 -2.52
C SER A 652 -15.57 18.48 -1.81
N PRO A 653 -14.73 19.21 -2.55
CA PRO A 653 -13.76 20.11 -1.93
C PRO A 653 -14.44 21.31 -1.26
N SER A 654 -15.64 21.71 -1.71
CA SER A 654 -16.42 22.77 -1.06
C SER A 654 -17.07 22.30 0.26
N ALA A 655 -17.28 21.00 0.44
CA ALA A 655 -17.74 20.43 1.70
C ALA A 655 -16.58 20.22 2.68
N ASP A 656 -15.48 19.62 2.21
CA ASP A 656 -14.23 19.49 2.96
C ASP A 656 -13.04 19.41 1.98
N PRO A 657 -12.18 20.44 1.88
CA PRO A 657 -11.05 20.46 0.97
C PRO A 657 -9.90 19.55 1.42
N THR A 658 -9.93 19.10 2.68
CA THR A 658 -8.87 18.27 3.28
C THR A 658 -9.13 16.79 3.11
N LEU A 659 -10.33 16.38 2.70
CA LEU A 659 -10.68 14.96 2.57
C LEU A 659 -10.97 14.57 1.12
N VAL A 660 -10.44 13.43 0.71
CA VAL A 660 -10.81 12.72 -0.52
C VAL A 660 -11.44 11.39 -0.18
N HIS A 661 -12.64 11.15 -0.72
CA HIS A 661 -13.33 9.88 -0.60
C HIS A 661 -13.19 9.08 -1.90
N LEU A 662 -13.00 7.77 -1.82
CA LEU A 662 -13.00 6.87 -2.99
C LEU A 662 -14.00 5.73 -2.77
N LEU A 663 -14.64 5.27 -3.85
CA LEU A 663 -15.42 4.03 -3.86
C LEU A 663 -14.71 2.99 -4.74
N VAL A 664 -14.15 1.97 -4.11
CA VAL A 664 -13.27 0.99 -4.75
C VAL A 664 -13.97 -0.35 -4.82
N THR A 665 -14.12 -0.91 -6.03
CA THR A 665 -14.59 -2.29 -6.17
C THR A 665 -13.48 -3.25 -5.75
N CYS A 666 -13.76 -4.09 -4.75
CA CYS A 666 -12.83 -5.05 -4.16
C CYS A 666 -13.34 -6.49 -4.31
N HIS A 667 -12.42 -7.44 -4.20
CA HIS A 667 -12.70 -8.88 -4.24
C HIS A 667 -12.06 -9.55 -3.02
N ALA A 668 -12.77 -10.49 -2.40
CA ALA A 668 -12.36 -11.15 -1.16
C ALA A 668 -11.19 -12.14 -1.34
N THR A 669 -11.08 -12.76 -2.51
CA THR A 669 -10.11 -13.84 -2.78
C THR A 669 -9.11 -13.47 -3.87
N GLU A 670 -9.56 -12.97 -5.02
CA GLU A 670 -8.70 -12.60 -6.15
C GLU A 670 -9.04 -11.19 -6.67
N GLY A 671 -8.35 -10.18 -6.15
CA GLY A 671 -8.51 -8.77 -6.55
C GLY A 671 -7.38 -8.26 -7.44
N GLY A 672 -7.62 -7.12 -8.11
CA GLY A 672 -6.55 -6.38 -8.79
C GLY A 672 -5.56 -5.78 -7.78
N LEU A 673 -4.32 -5.54 -8.18
CA LEU A 673 -3.24 -5.08 -7.29
C LEU A 673 -3.65 -3.91 -6.38
N CYS A 674 -4.10 -2.80 -6.97
CA CYS A 674 -4.44 -1.60 -6.20
C CYS A 674 -5.74 -1.75 -5.39
N SER A 675 -6.73 -2.51 -5.89
CA SER A 675 -7.95 -2.77 -5.13
C SER A 675 -7.69 -3.69 -3.94
N SER A 676 -6.83 -4.70 -4.08
CA SER A 676 -6.40 -5.54 -2.97
C SER A 676 -5.58 -4.74 -1.96
N TYR A 677 -4.63 -3.92 -2.44
CA TYR A 677 -3.86 -2.99 -1.61
C TYR A 677 -4.76 -2.08 -0.77
N LEU A 678 -5.72 -1.39 -1.39
CA LEU A 678 -6.66 -0.51 -0.68
C LEU A 678 -7.64 -1.28 0.22
N ALA A 679 -8.01 -2.51 -0.12
CA ALA A 679 -8.91 -3.33 0.70
C ALA A 679 -8.22 -3.89 1.95
N SER A 680 -6.92 -4.17 1.87
CA SER A 680 -6.12 -4.65 3.00
C SER A 680 -5.47 -3.54 3.82
N ALA A 681 -5.50 -2.30 3.32
CA ALA A 681 -4.90 -1.16 4.00
C ALA A 681 -5.66 -0.82 5.29
N THR A 682 -4.92 -0.45 6.33
CA THR A 682 -5.46 -0.08 7.63
C THR A 682 -5.57 1.44 7.77
N PRO A 683 -6.51 1.96 8.57
CA PRO A 683 -6.46 3.35 9.02
C PRO A 683 -5.10 3.62 9.66
N THR A 684 -4.39 4.66 9.22
CA THR A 684 -2.97 5.03 9.47
C THR A 684 -1.98 4.69 8.36
N ASP A 685 -2.31 3.80 7.42
CA ASP A 685 -1.47 3.57 6.25
C ASP A 685 -1.29 4.86 5.44
N THR A 686 -0.13 4.99 4.82
CA THR A 686 0.16 6.11 3.92
C THR A 686 0.06 5.65 2.48
N LEU A 687 -0.77 6.34 1.70
CA LEU A 687 -0.93 6.13 0.26
C LEU A 687 -0.08 7.14 -0.50
N ARG A 688 0.64 6.65 -1.52
CA ARG A 688 1.28 7.53 -2.50
C ARG A 688 0.23 7.95 -3.52
N VAL A 689 -0.20 9.22 -3.45
CA VAL A 689 -1.29 9.74 -4.28
C VAL A 689 -0.89 10.95 -5.09
N SER A 690 -1.57 11.15 -6.22
CA SER A 690 -1.58 12.42 -6.95
C SER A 690 -2.99 12.71 -7.43
N VAL A 691 -3.36 13.98 -7.57
CA VAL A 691 -4.63 14.37 -8.20
C VAL A 691 -4.41 14.47 -9.71
N GLN A 692 -5.35 13.90 -10.47
CA GLN A 692 -5.44 14.05 -11.91
C GLN A 692 -6.69 14.84 -12.26
N ALA A 693 -6.47 16.01 -12.87
CA ALA A 693 -7.54 16.86 -13.36
C ALA A 693 -8.36 16.13 -14.44
N ASN A 694 -9.69 16.23 -14.36
CA ASN A 694 -10.62 15.68 -15.35
C ASN A 694 -11.59 16.77 -15.85
N PRO A 695 -11.11 17.72 -16.68
CA PRO A 695 -11.93 18.83 -17.16
C PRO A 695 -13.12 18.38 -18.04
N ARG A 696 -13.09 17.15 -18.55
CA ARG A 696 -14.15 16.55 -19.38
C ARG A 696 -15.27 15.90 -18.56
N PHE A 697 -15.18 15.91 -17.23
CA PHE A 697 -16.21 15.36 -16.34
C PHE A 697 -16.47 16.32 -15.17
N ARG A 698 -17.03 17.48 -15.51
CA ARG A 698 -17.28 18.59 -14.57
C ARG A 698 -18.75 18.88 -14.43
N LEU A 699 -19.13 19.40 -13.26
CA LEU A 699 -20.44 20.00 -13.05
C LEU A 699 -20.65 21.18 -14.03
N PRO A 700 -21.90 21.50 -14.38
CA PRO A 700 -22.18 22.67 -15.20
C PRO A 700 -21.65 23.93 -14.52
N SER A 701 -21.23 24.91 -15.33
CA SER A 701 -20.71 26.19 -14.82
C SER A 701 -21.77 27.02 -14.08
N THR A 702 -23.06 26.76 -14.31
CA THR A 702 -24.16 27.41 -13.61
C THR A 702 -24.83 26.46 -12.62
N ASP A 703 -25.28 27.04 -11.51
CA ASP A 703 -25.87 26.31 -10.39
C ASP A 703 -27.36 25.98 -10.55
N ASP A 704 -28.02 26.51 -11.56
CA ASP A 704 -29.43 26.28 -11.91
C ASP A 704 -29.63 25.17 -12.95
N THR A 705 -28.57 24.77 -13.67
CA THR A 705 -28.65 23.71 -14.68
C THR A 705 -29.03 22.37 -14.02
N PRO A 706 -30.10 21.68 -14.49
CA PRO A 706 -30.45 20.35 -14.01
C PRO A 706 -29.40 19.30 -14.41
N ILE A 707 -29.21 18.26 -13.59
CA ILE A 707 -28.30 17.17 -13.92
C ILE A 707 -28.95 15.79 -13.77
N ILE A 708 -28.63 14.91 -14.72
CA ILE A 708 -29.01 13.50 -14.70
C ILE A 708 -27.73 12.67 -14.56
N MET A 709 -27.65 11.89 -13.49
CA MET A 709 -26.48 11.11 -13.12
C MET A 709 -26.82 9.63 -13.21
N ILE A 710 -26.03 8.87 -13.97
CA ILE A 710 -26.30 7.45 -14.25
C ILE A 710 -25.09 6.63 -13.84
N GLY A 711 -25.20 5.90 -12.73
CA GLY A 711 -24.09 5.17 -12.14
C GLY A 711 -24.49 3.82 -11.56
N ALA A 712 -23.65 2.81 -11.79
CA ALA A 712 -23.80 1.49 -11.19
C ALA A 712 -22.50 1.05 -10.49
N GLY A 713 -22.62 0.42 -9.32
CA GLY A 713 -21.50 0.03 -8.47
C GLY A 713 -20.56 1.19 -8.14
N SER A 714 -19.25 1.04 -8.38
CA SER A 714 -18.26 2.12 -8.19
C SER A 714 -18.48 3.34 -9.08
N GLY A 715 -19.34 3.24 -10.11
CA GLY A 715 -19.79 4.39 -10.91
C GLY A 715 -20.59 5.42 -10.11
N LEU A 716 -21.00 5.11 -8.88
CA LEU A 716 -21.61 6.07 -7.96
C LEU A 716 -20.63 7.16 -7.48
N ALA A 717 -19.32 6.89 -7.51
CA ALA A 717 -18.30 7.73 -6.88
C ALA A 717 -18.43 9.23 -7.23
N PRO A 718 -18.29 9.65 -8.50
CA PRO A 718 -18.32 11.08 -8.81
C PRO A 718 -19.68 11.72 -8.53
N PHE A 719 -20.77 10.96 -8.56
CA PHE A 719 -22.12 11.48 -8.30
C PHE A 719 -22.36 11.80 -6.83
N ARG A 720 -21.79 11.02 -5.92
CA ARG A 720 -21.75 11.38 -4.51
C ARG A 720 -20.98 12.69 -4.30
N GLY A 721 -19.83 12.85 -4.97
CA GLY A 721 -19.06 14.10 -4.98
C GLY A 721 -19.86 15.29 -5.53
N PHE A 722 -20.56 15.10 -6.66
CA PHE A 722 -21.39 16.12 -7.31
C PHE A 722 -22.55 16.57 -6.44
N LEU A 723 -23.26 15.64 -5.79
CA LEU A 723 -24.37 15.97 -4.89
C LEU A 723 -23.89 16.79 -3.68
N HIS A 724 -22.78 16.39 -3.06
CA HIS A 724 -22.18 17.18 -1.98
C HIS A 724 -21.71 18.55 -2.45
N GLU A 725 -21.11 18.64 -3.64
CA GLU A 725 -20.59 19.90 -4.20
C GLU A 725 -21.71 20.87 -4.54
N ARG A 726 -22.79 20.39 -5.18
CA ARG A 726 -23.99 21.19 -5.47
C ARG A 726 -24.67 21.64 -4.18
N ARG A 727 -24.73 20.77 -3.16
CA ARG A 727 -25.24 21.14 -1.84
C ARG A 727 -24.39 22.24 -1.19
N ALA A 728 -23.07 22.09 -1.19
CA ALA A 728 -22.15 23.04 -0.57
C ALA A 728 -22.19 24.42 -1.27
N ARG A 729 -22.36 24.44 -2.59
CA ARG A 729 -22.52 25.67 -3.39
C ARG A 729 -23.92 26.29 -3.33
N GLY A 730 -24.90 25.60 -2.75
CA GLY A 730 -26.29 26.06 -2.73
C GLY A 730 -26.96 26.03 -4.11
N ALA A 731 -26.56 25.07 -4.95
CA ALA A 731 -27.08 24.95 -6.31
C ALA A 731 -28.59 24.66 -6.33
N THR A 732 -29.32 25.38 -7.19
CA THR A 732 -30.78 25.34 -7.28
C THR A 732 -31.29 24.38 -8.36
N GLY A 733 -30.44 24.02 -9.33
CA GLY A 733 -30.78 23.10 -10.39
C GLY A 733 -31.05 21.70 -9.86
N ARG A 734 -32.06 21.05 -10.42
CA ARG A 734 -32.56 19.76 -9.94
C ARG A 734 -31.56 18.63 -10.21
N ASN A 735 -31.47 17.70 -9.27
CA ASN A 735 -30.58 16.53 -9.36
C ASN A 735 -31.40 15.25 -9.52
N TRP A 736 -31.04 14.40 -10.48
CA TRP A 736 -31.62 13.08 -10.66
C TRP A 736 -30.52 12.02 -10.69
N LEU A 737 -30.59 11.05 -9.78
CA LEU A 737 -29.68 9.90 -9.75
C LEU A 737 -30.39 8.61 -10.19
N PHE A 738 -29.82 7.92 -11.18
CA PHE A 738 -30.09 6.53 -11.51
C PHE A 738 -28.97 5.66 -10.89
N PHE A 739 -29.34 4.87 -9.90
CA PHE A 739 -28.44 4.02 -9.12
C PHE A 739 -28.65 2.54 -9.45
N GLY A 740 -27.57 1.80 -9.69
CA GLY A 740 -27.61 0.37 -9.98
C GLY A 740 -26.71 -0.47 -9.08
N GLU A 741 -27.26 -1.52 -8.48
CA GLU A 741 -26.51 -2.55 -7.75
C GLU A 741 -27.16 -3.95 -7.86
N ARG A 742 -26.66 -4.94 -7.14
CA ARG A 742 -27.18 -6.31 -7.17
C ARG A 742 -28.44 -6.48 -6.33
N HIS A 743 -28.36 -6.12 -5.06
CA HIS A 743 -29.40 -6.38 -4.07
C HIS A 743 -29.73 -5.13 -3.27
N GLU A 744 -31.01 -4.85 -3.06
CA GLU A 744 -31.47 -3.71 -2.28
C GLU A 744 -30.98 -3.78 -0.83
N ASN A 745 -31.21 -4.92 -0.16
CA ASN A 745 -30.98 -5.06 1.27
C ASN A 745 -29.50 -5.07 1.68
N SER A 746 -28.59 -5.40 0.77
CA SER A 746 -27.16 -5.50 1.06
C SER A 746 -26.31 -4.52 0.28
N ASP A 747 -26.71 -4.07 -0.91
CA ASP A 747 -25.84 -3.29 -1.78
C ASP A 747 -26.39 -1.88 -2.08
N PHE A 748 -27.51 -1.46 -1.45
CA PHE A 748 -27.97 -0.06 -1.54
C PHE A 748 -27.11 0.88 -0.69
N HIS A 749 -25.88 1.10 -1.15
CA HIS A 749 -24.88 1.93 -0.48
C HIS A 749 -25.36 3.38 -0.33
N PHE A 750 -25.11 3.96 0.85
CA PHE A 750 -25.50 5.34 1.20
C PHE A 750 -27.01 5.63 1.10
N ARG A 751 -27.87 4.60 1.28
CA ARG A 751 -29.35 4.75 1.25
C ARG A 751 -29.85 5.93 2.09
N ASP A 752 -29.50 5.94 3.38
CA ASP A 752 -29.96 6.97 4.31
C ASP A 752 -29.55 8.38 3.88
N GLU A 753 -28.36 8.51 3.29
CA GLU A 753 -27.82 9.76 2.77
C GLU A 753 -28.67 10.27 1.58
N PHE A 754 -28.94 9.40 0.59
CA PHE A 754 -29.73 9.79 -0.59
C PHE A 754 -31.20 10.01 -0.26
N GLU A 755 -31.77 9.24 0.66
CA GLU A 755 -33.15 9.44 1.12
C GLU A 755 -33.30 10.75 1.92
N ASP A 756 -32.30 11.11 2.74
CA ASP A 756 -32.25 12.41 3.41
C ASP A 756 -32.13 13.58 2.41
N MET A 757 -31.23 13.46 1.42
CA MET A 757 -31.12 14.46 0.35
C MET A 757 -32.43 14.61 -0.43
N ARG A 758 -33.14 13.50 -0.68
CA ARG A 758 -34.45 13.54 -1.34
C ARG A 758 -35.51 14.25 -0.50
N ARG A 759 -35.58 13.94 0.80
CA ARG A 759 -36.50 14.63 1.73
C ARG A 759 -36.22 16.13 1.84
N LYS A 760 -34.95 16.53 1.75
CA LYS A 760 -34.50 17.94 1.80
C LYS A 760 -34.60 18.66 0.45
N GLY A 761 -35.09 18.01 -0.61
CA GLY A 761 -35.21 18.57 -1.95
C GLY A 761 -33.88 18.75 -2.70
N GLN A 762 -32.77 18.25 -2.14
CA GLN A 762 -31.44 18.30 -2.75
C GLN A 762 -31.29 17.24 -3.85
N LEU A 763 -31.98 16.10 -3.72
CA LEU A 763 -32.07 15.08 -4.75
C LEU A 763 -33.53 15.01 -5.22
N ALA A 764 -33.84 15.60 -6.37
CA ALA A 764 -35.22 15.67 -6.84
C ALA A 764 -35.78 14.30 -7.20
N ARG A 765 -34.94 13.42 -7.78
CA ARG A 765 -35.32 12.05 -8.13
C ARG A 765 -34.19 11.06 -7.87
N LEU A 766 -34.59 9.85 -7.46
CA LEU A 766 -33.70 8.72 -7.21
C LEU A 766 -34.39 7.46 -7.74
N GLU A 767 -33.80 6.85 -8.76
CA GLU A 767 -34.29 5.61 -9.34
C GLU A 767 -33.28 4.51 -9.12
N THR A 768 -33.73 3.39 -8.56
CA THR A 768 -32.88 2.26 -8.22
C THR A 768 -33.13 1.08 -9.14
N ALA A 769 -32.05 0.37 -9.48
CA ALA A 769 -32.07 -0.85 -10.26
C ALA A 769 -31.28 -1.93 -9.53
N PHE A 770 -31.97 -2.95 -9.02
CA PHE A 770 -31.38 -4.11 -8.37
C PHE A 770 -31.45 -5.31 -9.30
N SER A 771 -30.30 -5.81 -9.73
CA SER A 771 -30.23 -6.82 -10.80
C SER A 771 -30.53 -8.25 -10.34
N ARG A 772 -30.66 -8.50 -9.03
CA ARG A 772 -30.75 -9.86 -8.48
C ARG A 772 -31.88 -10.08 -7.46
N ASP A 773 -32.75 -9.11 -7.24
CA ASP A 773 -33.87 -9.23 -6.27
C ASP A 773 -35.12 -9.89 -6.87
N GLN A 774 -35.11 -10.14 -8.17
CA GLN A 774 -36.20 -10.76 -8.91
C GLN A 774 -35.65 -11.67 -10.03
N ALA A 775 -36.54 -12.44 -10.66
CA ALA A 775 -36.16 -13.38 -11.73
C ALA A 775 -35.59 -12.69 -12.97
N GLU A 776 -36.20 -11.59 -13.39
CA GLU A 776 -35.74 -10.79 -14.54
C GLU A 776 -34.85 -9.62 -14.07
N PRO A 777 -33.58 -9.55 -14.50
CA PRO A 777 -32.65 -8.55 -14.00
C PRO A 777 -33.08 -7.14 -14.41
N VAL A 778 -33.16 -6.23 -13.44
CA VAL A 778 -33.43 -4.81 -13.68
C VAL A 778 -32.11 -4.04 -13.64
N TYR A 779 -31.82 -3.32 -14.71
CA TYR A 779 -30.64 -2.47 -14.84
C TYR A 779 -31.03 -0.99 -14.99
N VAL A 780 -30.06 -0.10 -14.83
CA VAL A 780 -30.31 1.35 -14.90
C VAL A 780 -30.74 1.79 -16.31
N GLN A 781 -30.28 1.14 -17.38
CA GLN A 781 -30.77 1.39 -18.73
C GLN A 781 -32.26 1.04 -18.89
N SER A 782 -32.75 0.00 -18.19
CA SER A 782 -34.17 -0.33 -18.18
C SER A 782 -34.98 0.76 -17.49
N ARG A 783 -34.49 1.28 -16.34
CA ARG A 783 -35.11 2.40 -15.63
C ARG A 783 -35.08 3.70 -16.43
N LEU A 784 -34.01 3.96 -17.19
CA LEU A 784 -33.94 5.12 -18.07
C LEU A 784 -35.05 5.09 -19.12
N VAL A 785 -35.25 3.94 -19.76
CA VAL A 785 -36.31 3.77 -20.77
C VAL A 785 -37.69 3.88 -20.14
N GLU A 786 -37.89 3.29 -18.94
CA GLU A 786 -39.14 3.39 -18.18
C GLU A 786 -39.54 4.84 -17.89
N TYR A 787 -38.57 5.67 -17.49
CA TYR A 787 -38.76 7.11 -17.24
C TYR A 787 -38.36 7.99 -18.44
N GLY A 788 -38.41 7.44 -19.65
CA GLY A 788 -37.88 8.08 -20.85
C GLY A 788 -38.52 9.42 -21.16
N ALA A 789 -39.82 9.58 -20.88
CA ALA A 789 -40.54 10.83 -21.10
C ALA A 789 -40.02 11.97 -20.21
N GLU A 790 -39.81 11.71 -18.92
CA GLU A 790 -39.28 12.70 -17.99
C GLU A 790 -37.80 12.98 -18.23
N VAL A 791 -37.01 11.96 -18.57
CA VAL A 791 -35.61 12.14 -18.99
C VAL A 791 -35.55 13.07 -20.21
N TRP A 792 -36.40 12.84 -21.20
CA TRP A 792 -36.51 13.69 -22.38
C TRP A 792 -36.89 15.13 -22.02
N ASN A 793 -37.88 15.32 -21.15
CA ASN A 793 -38.28 16.66 -20.70
C ASN A 793 -37.12 17.41 -20.03
N TRP A 794 -36.35 16.76 -19.15
CA TRP A 794 -35.18 17.37 -18.51
C TRP A 794 -34.09 17.72 -19.53
N LEU A 795 -33.89 16.90 -20.56
CA LEU A 795 -32.97 17.22 -21.66
C LEU A 795 -33.40 18.49 -22.40
N GLN A 796 -34.71 18.66 -22.66
CA GLN A 796 -35.25 19.87 -23.28
C GLN A 796 -35.10 21.11 -22.39
N GLU A 797 -35.12 20.93 -21.06
CA GLU A 797 -34.85 22.00 -20.09
C GLU A 797 -33.36 22.36 -19.94
N GLY A 798 -32.46 21.75 -20.71
CA GLY A 798 -31.04 22.07 -20.64
C GLY A 798 -30.22 21.14 -19.74
N ALA A 799 -30.77 20.03 -19.26
CA ALA A 799 -30.04 19.13 -18.36
C ALA A 799 -28.71 18.62 -18.94
N ALA A 800 -27.71 18.49 -18.08
CA ALA A 800 -26.48 17.76 -18.39
C ALA A 800 -26.60 16.30 -17.93
N VAL A 801 -26.17 15.37 -18.78
CA VAL A 801 -26.21 13.93 -18.55
C VAL A 801 -24.80 13.42 -18.28
N TYR A 802 -24.66 12.65 -17.20
CA TYR A 802 -23.41 12.06 -16.78
C TYR A 802 -23.55 10.56 -16.66
N VAL A 803 -22.58 9.82 -17.21
CA VAL A 803 -22.50 8.36 -17.11
C VAL A 803 -21.17 7.98 -16.50
N CYS A 804 -21.19 7.21 -15.41
CA CYS A 804 -19.98 6.70 -14.78
C CYS A 804 -20.12 5.22 -14.43
N GLY A 805 -19.09 4.43 -14.74
CA GLY A 805 -19.07 3.00 -14.46
C GLY A 805 -18.42 2.18 -15.58
N SER A 806 -18.78 0.89 -15.65
CA SER A 806 -18.18 -0.04 -16.59
C SER A 806 -18.53 0.30 -18.05
N LEU A 807 -17.53 0.48 -18.90
CA LEU A 807 -17.74 0.72 -20.33
C LEU A 807 -18.54 -0.43 -20.98
N GLN A 808 -18.13 -1.66 -20.73
CA GLN A 808 -18.70 -2.86 -21.36
C GLN A 808 -20.12 -3.18 -20.88
N ARG A 809 -20.41 -2.99 -19.58
CA ARG A 809 -21.68 -3.43 -18.97
C ARG A 809 -22.71 -2.34 -18.79
N LEU A 810 -22.29 -1.09 -18.65
CA LEU A 810 -23.17 0.04 -18.35
C LEU A 810 -23.26 0.99 -19.55
N ALA A 811 -22.13 1.54 -20.00
CA ALA A 811 -22.14 2.67 -20.92
C ALA A 811 -22.84 2.35 -22.25
N ARG A 812 -22.57 1.18 -22.85
CA ARG A 812 -23.24 0.75 -24.10
C ARG A 812 -24.77 0.67 -23.95
N GLY A 813 -25.24 0.03 -22.88
CA GLY A 813 -26.68 -0.09 -22.63
C GLY A 813 -27.35 1.26 -22.33
N VAL A 814 -26.61 2.19 -21.71
CA VAL A 814 -27.09 3.56 -21.50
C VAL A 814 -27.16 4.32 -22.82
N ASP A 815 -26.15 4.22 -23.70
CA ASP A 815 -26.17 4.86 -25.02
C ASP A 815 -27.37 4.38 -25.84
N GLU A 816 -27.63 3.07 -25.86
CA GLU A 816 -28.78 2.47 -26.55
C GLU A 816 -30.11 2.97 -25.95
N ALA A 817 -30.23 2.99 -24.62
CA ALA A 817 -31.41 3.52 -23.95
C ALA A 817 -31.65 5.01 -24.27
N LEU A 818 -30.59 5.81 -24.29
CA LEU A 818 -30.66 7.24 -24.60
C LEU A 818 -31.04 7.50 -26.07
N LEU A 819 -30.52 6.69 -27.01
CA LEU A 819 -30.96 6.71 -28.40
C LEU A 819 -32.44 6.36 -28.52
N GLN A 820 -32.87 5.31 -27.83
CA GLN A 820 -34.27 4.89 -27.81
C GLN A 820 -35.19 5.97 -27.22
N ILE A 821 -34.75 6.68 -26.17
CA ILE A 821 -35.50 7.80 -25.59
C ILE A 821 -35.64 8.93 -26.61
N ALA A 822 -34.56 9.30 -27.31
CA ALA A 822 -34.61 10.33 -28.34
C ALA A 822 -35.54 9.96 -29.50
N GLN A 823 -35.53 8.69 -29.93
CA GLN A 823 -36.44 8.20 -30.97
C GLN A 823 -37.90 8.23 -30.51
N ARG A 824 -38.19 7.73 -29.30
CA ARG A 824 -39.57 7.58 -28.81
C ARG A 824 -40.21 8.88 -28.36
N HIS A 825 -39.45 9.77 -27.74
CA HIS A 825 -39.96 10.98 -27.11
C HIS A 825 -39.57 12.27 -27.85
N GLY A 826 -38.55 12.20 -28.69
CA GLY A 826 -38.13 13.29 -29.58
C GLY A 826 -38.64 13.19 -31.01
N ASP A 827 -39.29 12.07 -31.38
CA ASP A 827 -39.73 11.78 -32.75
C ASP A 827 -38.57 11.81 -33.78
N PHE A 828 -37.39 11.36 -33.34
CA PHE A 828 -36.19 11.29 -34.18
C PHE A 828 -36.06 9.91 -34.84
N ASP A 829 -35.57 9.89 -36.07
CA ASP A 829 -35.03 8.67 -36.66
C ASP A 829 -33.66 8.32 -36.04
N ALA A 830 -33.08 7.18 -36.46
CA ALA A 830 -31.82 6.69 -35.89
C ALA A 830 -30.65 7.65 -36.09
N ASP A 831 -30.53 8.25 -37.28
CA ASP A 831 -29.43 9.14 -37.62
C ASP A 831 -29.56 10.48 -36.88
N THR A 832 -30.78 11.03 -36.81
CA THR A 832 -31.07 12.27 -36.07
C THR A 832 -30.86 12.08 -34.56
N ALA A 833 -31.25 10.93 -34.01
CA ALA A 833 -30.99 10.60 -32.61
C ALA A 833 -29.48 10.51 -32.32
N ALA A 834 -28.70 9.87 -33.20
CA ALA A 834 -27.26 9.78 -33.06
C ALA A 834 -26.59 11.16 -33.11
N GLU A 835 -26.99 12.02 -34.05
CA GLU A 835 -26.46 13.38 -34.19
C GLU A 835 -26.85 14.27 -32.99
N TYR A 836 -28.07 14.15 -32.47
CA TYR A 836 -28.50 14.86 -31.28
C TYR A 836 -27.58 14.58 -30.07
N TRP A 837 -27.26 13.31 -29.83
CA TRP A 837 -26.33 12.94 -28.76
C TRP A 837 -24.88 13.34 -29.07
N ALA A 838 -24.46 13.30 -30.34
CA ALA A 838 -23.16 13.83 -30.74
C ALA A 838 -23.04 15.34 -30.47
N GLN A 839 -24.11 16.11 -30.75
CA GLN A 839 -24.19 17.53 -30.45
C GLN A 839 -24.13 17.78 -28.93
N LEU A 840 -24.90 17.05 -28.12
CA LEU A 840 -24.83 17.18 -26.65
C LEU A 840 -23.42 16.90 -26.09
N ARG A 841 -22.66 15.97 -26.68
CA ARG A 841 -21.24 15.75 -26.31
C ARG A 841 -20.39 16.96 -26.67
N ARG A 842 -20.57 17.51 -27.88
CA ARG A 842 -19.87 18.73 -28.34
C ARG A 842 -20.16 19.94 -27.44
N ASP A 843 -21.40 20.03 -26.94
CA ASP A 843 -21.85 21.09 -26.05
C ASP A 843 -21.44 20.88 -24.58
N GLY A 844 -20.75 19.77 -24.26
CA GLY A 844 -20.37 19.46 -22.88
C GLY A 844 -21.55 19.12 -21.98
N ARG A 845 -22.70 18.73 -22.55
CA ARG A 845 -23.93 18.35 -21.84
C ARG A 845 -24.15 16.84 -21.78
N TYR A 846 -23.33 16.05 -22.46
CA TYR A 846 -23.28 14.60 -22.29
C TYR A 846 -21.85 14.15 -22.04
N LEU A 847 -21.58 13.71 -20.81
CA LEU A 847 -20.23 13.45 -20.31
C LEU A 847 -20.12 12.02 -19.77
N LYS A 848 -18.94 11.42 -19.93
CA LYS A 848 -18.67 10.04 -19.52
C LYS A 848 -17.36 9.94 -18.76
N ASP A 849 -17.38 9.20 -17.66
CA ASP A 849 -16.20 8.74 -16.93
C ASP A 849 -16.28 7.22 -16.78
N VAL A 850 -15.81 6.50 -17.80
CA VAL A 850 -16.02 5.07 -17.97
C VAL A 850 -14.70 4.32 -18.03
N TYR A 851 -14.70 3.11 -17.46
CA TYR A 851 -13.50 2.28 -17.27
C TYR A 851 -13.74 0.80 -17.54
#